data_AF-A0A7S4AMR8-F1
#
_entry.id   AF-A0A7S4AMR8-F1
#
_cell.length_a   1.000
_cell.length_b   1.000
_cell.length_c   1.000
_cell.angle_alpha   90.00
_cell.angle_beta   90.00
_cell.angle_gamma   90.00
#
_symmetry.space_group_name_H-M   'P 1'
#
loop_
_entity.id
_entity.type
_entity.pdbx_description
1 polymer ?
#
loop_
_entity_poly.entity_id
_entity_poly.type
_entity_poly.pdbx_seq_one_letter_code
_entity_poly.pdbx_strand_id
1 'polypeptide(L)'
;MVVPRVGATFFLWSLSIAVAHLCECSAWVTTTNPTSYKSENSLFSTPFELDYYEDPQNPYGADDDISSLACPPDTKLVIGLNKYTHDTSLCAADAKTGKVLFAVSKERLSRKKHDAGNVASMVEVCLDALDLDYDDAVEKVVMNNHHHRILPLENDRMHMQWEVGLNINGGSEGDEYDDEFNLLDVVDDDYKVELSHHLAHAYSTATQAPFAKGMVVVMDGMGETYRTMLQAKKTKDSTYVSDFSFPPKDKDNDDGFAFDCIPSDLAEQAQYSPFDWREAESVYIFEKKANTIDLRPVFKRFTPERSPPTLYNHGFENMDSVGALYSRASSHIFGDWNACGKVMGLAPWMIHSWKRKESSLLSEDESVEVKPEEESRRILQGTLYSEDEEKKFQKNKDIITGMPLIARMDADLFDGQGNLIPKRRYDFDDSEENSNSSEQKDGKGARLPTRVAIEAISLAHRIQVDVEDITIDFVKHFQDITGEDNLCIAGGVGLNSVLNGKLSRELGFKKTFISPYPGDDGIAVGCCAYGLFGNESLDKLKREENTDSEENDSTKGEQARPPIWKAPISPYLGPDPSEMAIKAAVEAAIPWLEVDIVRDEGTRLDMTVEEIDIGGVVALYQGRSELGPRALGHRSILADPRKKGLVRFINQHVKKRESFRPFAPSVLAEHVSDWFEAEEYDDNNFSPFMSLTAMVRKEKRARIPAVTHVDGSSRLQTVTPEADGLYHRLITKFFELTGVPMVLNTSFNTLPGEPIVESPEDAIRSFLCSMGSIEMLVMGDYIIKRKKPDLRALLGETDQREQEFTVEPTCPKRTGPTTFETTFEADEDEMDKSQIITTTRVRMPDRPMHSDGGGAWFYILDELEGELLSICDGSANLNEILAEYTAAASSADEKEGGELSNDRVEDTQVMLQNIVHRLVRLYEHTLISW
;
A
#
# COMPACT_ATOMS: atom_id res chain seq x y z
N MET A 1 -19.59 61.63 6.10
CA MET A 1 -19.68 62.95 6.76
C MET A 1 -20.17 62.72 8.19
N VAL A 2 -19.33 63.07 9.18
CA VAL A 2 -19.58 63.30 10.63
C VAL A 2 -20.37 62.26 11.44
N VAL A 3 -19.68 61.62 12.39
CA VAL A 3 -20.24 60.99 13.62
C VAL A 3 -20.11 62.00 14.78
N PRO A 4 -21.04 62.05 15.76
CA PRO A 4 -20.72 61.57 17.12
C PRO A 4 -21.86 60.69 17.70
N ARG A 5 -21.56 59.50 18.28
CA ARG A 5 -21.26 59.22 19.72
C ARG A 5 -22.40 59.67 20.66
N VAL A 6 -22.96 58.83 21.54
CA VAL A 6 -22.33 58.10 22.67
C VAL A 6 -23.32 57.04 23.21
N GLY A 7 -22.81 55.88 23.67
CA GLY A 7 -23.26 55.31 24.96
C GLY A 7 -23.65 53.83 25.06
N ALA A 8 -22.64 52.96 25.21
CA ALA A 8 -22.48 51.95 26.29
C ALA A 8 -23.60 50.88 26.52
N THR A 9 -23.37 49.56 26.67
CA THR A 9 -22.14 48.76 26.89
C THR A 9 -22.45 47.25 26.84
N PHE A 10 -21.54 46.47 26.23
CA PHE A 10 -21.09 45.08 26.49
C PHE A 10 -22.05 43.87 26.31
N PHE A 11 -21.68 42.73 25.70
CA PHE A 11 -20.39 42.14 25.27
C PHE A 11 -20.63 41.08 24.16
N LEU A 12 -19.94 41.18 23.02
CA LEU A 12 -19.65 40.09 22.04
C LEU A 12 -18.47 40.53 21.17
N TRP A 13 -17.67 39.55 20.71
CA TRP A 13 -16.72 39.58 19.58
C TRP A 13 -15.36 40.28 19.82
N SER A 14 -14.23 39.91 19.20
CA SER A 14 -13.79 38.84 18.28
C SER A 14 -12.34 39.16 17.88
N LEU A 15 -11.59 38.15 17.43
CA LEU A 15 -10.62 38.14 16.33
C LEU A 15 -9.80 39.41 15.93
N SER A 16 -8.48 39.21 15.84
CA SER A 16 -7.44 39.94 15.06
C SER A 16 -6.91 41.24 15.70
N ILE A 17 -5.61 41.48 15.86
CA ILE A 17 -4.50 41.55 14.89
C ILE A 17 -3.17 41.57 15.66
N ALA A 18 -2.11 40.90 15.16
CA ALA A 18 -0.74 41.47 15.12
C ALA A 18 0.22 40.59 14.29
N VAL A 19 0.31 40.92 13.00
CA VAL A 19 1.52 40.76 12.18
C VAL A 19 2.44 41.96 12.46
N ALA A 20 3.75 41.74 12.37
CA ALA A 20 4.85 42.71 12.34
C ALA A 20 5.47 43.15 13.68
N HIS A 21 6.51 42.43 14.13
CA HIS A 21 7.80 43.00 14.52
C HIS A 21 8.84 41.87 14.67
N LEU A 22 9.65 41.68 13.64
CA LEU A 22 11.11 41.48 13.71
C LEU A 22 11.63 41.27 12.27
N CYS A 23 11.78 42.39 11.58
CA CYS A 23 12.60 42.52 10.39
C CYS A 23 13.55 43.69 10.68
N GLU A 24 14.79 43.41 11.06
CA GLU A 24 15.91 44.34 10.96
C GLU A 24 17.21 43.53 11.00
N CYS A 25 17.68 43.12 9.83
CA CYS A 25 19.10 43.14 9.41
C CYS A 25 19.17 42.64 7.97
N SER A 26 18.94 43.55 7.03
CA SER A 26 19.21 43.35 5.60
C SER A 26 20.43 44.16 5.17
N ALA A 27 21.14 43.57 4.21
CA ALA A 27 22.15 44.13 3.30
C ALA A 27 23.60 44.15 3.80
N TRP A 28 24.44 43.32 3.17
CA TRP A 28 25.52 43.79 2.29
C TRP A 28 25.72 42.81 1.12
N VAL A 29 25.62 43.35 -0.09
CA VAL A 29 25.96 42.72 -1.38
C VAL A 29 27.46 42.89 -1.62
N THR A 30 28.17 41.87 -2.14
CA THR A 30 29.12 41.99 -3.28
C THR A 30 29.71 40.65 -3.73
N THR A 31 29.46 40.36 -5.01
CA THR A 31 30.17 39.52 -6.01
C THR A 31 31.58 38.97 -5.68
N THR A 32 31.82 37.69 -5.99
CA THR A 32 32.87 37.20 -6.93
C THR A 32 32.83 35.66 -7.13
N ASN A 33 32.52 35.24 -8.38
CA ASN A 33 33.02 34.13 -9.22
C ASN A 33 33.38 32.71 -8.69
N PRO A 34 33.35 31.71 -9.61
CA PRO A 34 33.01 30.31 -9.33
C PRO A 34 34.24 29.43 -9.13
N THR A 35 34.12 28.40 -8.29
CA THR A 35 34.95 27.20 -8.38
C THR A 35 34.31 26.06 -7.60
N SER A 36 34.03 24.97 -8.32
CA SER A 36 33.95 23.57 -7.88
C SER A 36 33.38 23.29 -6.49
N TYR A 37 32.13 22.85 -6.42
CA TYR A 37 31.70 21.99 -5.33
C TYR A 37 30.97 20.79 -5.92
N LYS A 38 31.57 19.61 -5.71
CA LYS A 38 30.92 18.31 -5.79
C LYS A 38 29.75 18.35 -4.81
N SER A 39 28.54 18.08 -5.29
CA SER A 39 27.38 17.90 -4.43
C SER A 39 27.53 16.56 -3.71
N GLU A 40 27.78 16.65 -2.40
CA GLU A 40 27.59 15.53 -1.49
C GLU A 40 26.10 15.41 -1.19
N ASN A 41 25.62 14.17 -1.32
CA ASN A 41 24.27 13.69 -1.06
C ASN A 41 23.66 14.27 0.23
N SER A 42 22.42 14.73 0.14
CA SER A 42 21.56 14.91 1.31
C SER A 42 20.14 14.45 1.03
N LEU A 43 19.85 13.18 1.30
CA LEU A 43 18.49 12.76 1.65
C LEU A 43 18.54 12.13 3.04
N PHE A 44 17.69 12.66 3.92
CA PHE A 44 17.62 12.29 5.33
C PHE A 44 17.01 10.89 5.49
N SER A 45 17.83 9.93 5.88
CA SER A 45 17.41 8.66 6.48
C SER A 45 17.97 8.59 7.91
N THR A 46 17.42 7.70 8.74
CA THR A 46 17.68 7.54 10.18
C THR A 46 19.19 7.43 10.54
N PRO A 47 19.62 7.49 11.82
CA PRO A 47 21.03 7.59 12.19
C PRO A 47 21.85 6.30 11.97
N PHE A 48 21.59 5.51 10.93
CA PHE A 48 22.39 4.35 10.51
C PHE A 48 23.24 4.59 9.25
N GLU A 49 23.09 5.71 8.55
CA GLU A 49 23.93 6.04 7.40
C GLU A 49 24.81 7.25 7.70
N LEU A 50 26.09 7.03 8.02
CA LEU A 50 27.16 8.03 7.83
C LEU A 50 28.60 7.52 8.03
N ASP A 51 28.85 6.24 8.31
CA ASP A 51 30.23 5.73 8.55
C ASP A 51 30.78 4.78 7.46
N TYR A 52 30.26 4.79 6.23
CA TYR A 52 30.80 3.95 5.14
C TYR A 52 31.14 4.66 3.82
N TYR A 53 31.25 6.00 3.81
CA TYR A 53 31.83 6.72 2.68
C TYR A 53 33.28 7.13 2.95
N GLU A 54 34.20 6.19 2.73
CA GLU A 54 35.57 6.49 2.27
C GLU A 54 35.75 5.88 0.86
N ASP A 55 35.69 6.72 -0.16
CA ASP A 55 36.17 6.44 -1.54
C ASP A 55 37.67 6.82 -1.62
N PRO A 56 38.57 6.31 -2.51
CA PRO A 56 38.52 5.28 -3.56
C PRO A 56 39.70 4.29 -3.51
N GLN A 57 39.47 3.00 -3.27
CA GLN A 57 40.33 1.94 -3.81
C GLN A 57 39.62 0.58 -3.72
N ASN A 58 38.89 0.29 -4.79
CA ASN A 58 38.38 -1.02 -5.20
C ASN A 58 39.24 -2.19 -4.65
N PRO A 59 38.78 -2.94 -3.63
CA PRO A 59 39.46 -4.13 -3.17
C PRO A 59 39.04 -5.41 -3.92
N TYR A 60 38.09 -5.33 -4.86
CA TYR A 60 37.60 -6.48 -5.63
C TYR A 60 37.34 -6.10 -7.09
N GLY A 61 38.43 -6.10 -7.87
CA GLY A 61 38.49 -6.29 -9.33
C GLY A 61 37.35 -5.72 -10.18
N ALA A 62 37.67 -4.72 -11.00
CA ALA A 62 36.92 -4.44 -12.22
C ALA A 62 36.79 -5.73 -13.06
N ASP A 63 35.57 -6.22 -13.22
CA ASP A 63 34.94 -6.56 -14.51
C ASP A 63 33.47 -6.99 -14.23
N ASP A 64 32.53 -6.25 -14.84
CA ASP A 64 31.18 -6.66 -15.25
C ASP A 64 30.13 -7.04 -14.18
N ASP A 65 29.58 -6.08 -13.44
CA ASP A 65 28.23 -6.23 -12.85
C ASP A 65 27.26 -5.26 -13.55
N ILE A 66 27.15 -5.46 -14.86
CA ILE A 66 26.15 -4.79 -15.68
C ILE A 66 24.79 -5.29 -15.20
N SER A 67 23.89 -4.38 -14.84
CA SER A 67 22.52 -4.72 -14.42
C SER A 67 21.91 -5.78 -15.37
N SER A 68 21.18 -6.75 -14.83
CA SER A 68 20.45 -7.74 -15.65
C SER A 68 19.43 -7.08 -16.59
N LEU A 69 19.05 -5.83 -16.29
CA LEU A 69 18.15 -5.00 -17.07
C LEU A 69 18.87 -3.96 -17.92
N ALA A 70 20.21 -3.95 -17.91
CA ALA A 70 21.01 -2.99 -18.66
C ALA A 70 20.63 -2.99 -20.14
N CYS A 71 20.47 -1.78 -20.66
CA CYS A 71 20.09 -1.53 -22.03
C CYS A 71 21.28 -0.98 -22.83
N PRO A 72 21.27 -1.11 -24.17
CA PRO A 72 22.25 -0.42 -25.00
C PRO A 72 22.28 1.09 -24.68
N PRO A 73 23.46 1.75 -24.59
CA PRO A 73 23.55 3.17 -24.23
C PRO A 73 22.81 4.13 -25.17
N ASP A 74 22.51 3.69 -26.41
CA ASP A 74 21.71 4.45 -27.38
C ASP A 74 20.19 4.28 -27.19
N THR A 75 19.75 3.54 -26.18
CA THR A 75 18.34 3.36 -25.83
C THR A 75 17.75 4.69 -25.42
N LYS A 76 16.64 5.06 -26.06
CA LYS A 76 15.87 6.25 -25.71
C LYS A 76 14.58 5.85 -25.02
N LEU A 77 14.21 6.57 -23.98
CA LEU A 77 13.10 6.27 -23.10
C LEU A 77 11.93 7.23 -23.32
N VAL A 78 10.73 6.65 -23.38
CA VAL A 78 9.49 7.36 -23.10
C VAL A 78 9.11 7.07 -21.66
N ILE A 79 9.09 8.11 -20.83
CA ILE A 79 8.75 8.02 -19.41
C ILE A 79 7.31 8.49 -19.20
N GLY A 80 6.51 7.64 -18.57
CA GLY A 80 5.18 7.95 -18.06
C GLY A 80 5.20 8.09 -16.54
N LEU A 81 4.52 9.11 -16.02
CA LEU A 81 4.49 9.42 -14.59
C LEU A 81 3.06 9.69 -14.08
N ASN A 82 2.78 9.18 -12.88
CA ASN A 82 1.74 9.73 -12.01
C ASN A 82 2.45 10.53 -10.93
N LYS A 83 2.35 11.86 -10.96
CA LYS A 83 3.25 12.77 -10.23
C LYS A 83 2.49 13.55 -9.16
N TYR A 84 3.08 13.70 -7.97
CA TYR A 84 2.59 14.49 -6.82
C TYR A 84 1.28 14.07 -6.17
N THR A 85 0.52 13.14 -6.76
CA THR A 85 -0.71 12.61 -6.16
C THR A 85 -0.41 11.37 -5.33
N HIS A 86 -1.41 10.86 -4.61
CA HIS A 86 -1.31 9.52 -4.03
C HIS A 86 -1.03 8.47 -5.12
N ASP A 87 -0.44 7.34 -4.72
CA ASP A 87 -0.02 6.25 -5.62
C ASP A 87 0.91 6.73 -6.75
N THR A 88 1.89 7.58 -6.42
CA THR A 88 2.95 8.01 -7.34
C THR A 88 3.60 6.78 -7.99
N SER A 89 3.72 6.80 -9.32
CA SER A 89 4.20 5.67 -10.11
C SER A 89 5.02 6.13 -11.31
N LEU A 90 5.94 5.27 -11.77
CA LEU A 90 6.78 5.49 -12.95
C LEU A 90 6.70 4.28 -13.88
N CYS A 91 6.67 4.53 -15.19
CA CYS A 91 6.78 3.53 -16.24
C CYS A 91 7.70 4.05 -17.35
N ALA A 92 8.75 3.30 -17.68
CA ALA A 92 9.71 3.62 -18.73
C ALA A 92 9.71 2.54 -19.82
N ALA A 93 9.66 2.97 -21.08
CA ALA A 93 9.68 2.10 -22.23
C ALA A 93 10.68 2.59 -23.28
N ASP A 94 11.26 1.65 -24.03
CA ASP A 94 12.10 1.95 -25.18
C ASP A 94 11.26 2.61 -26.28
N ALA A 95 11.62 3.84 -26.65
CA ALA A 95 10.94 4.65 -27.66
C ALA A 95 10.89 3.97 -29.04
N LYS A 96 11.93 3.19 -29.38
CA LYS A 96 12.08 2.54 -30.69
C LYS A 96 11.28 1.25 -30.79
N THR A 97 11.27 0.44 -29.74
CA THR A 97 10.62 -0.89 -29.76
C THR A 97 9.25 -0.90 -29.10
N GLY A 98 8.95 0.09 -28.26
CA GLY A 98 7.75 0.14 -27.42
C GLY A 98 7.77 -0.86 -26.26
N LYS A 99 8.89 -1.56 -26.03
CA LYS A 99 9.00 -2.52 -24.92
C LYS A 99 9.07 -1.75 -23.60
N VAL A 100 8.17 -2.05 -22.67
CA VAL A 100 8.28 -1.55 -21.29
C VAL A 100 9.48 -2.21 -20.63
N LEU A 101 10.41 -1.40 -20.16
CA LEU A 101 11.67 -1.84 -19.58
C LEU A 101 11.60 -1.85 -18.05
N PHE A 102 10.93 -0.86 -17.46
CA PHE A 102 10.87 -0.67 -16.00
C PHE A 102 9.56 0.00 -15.59
N ALA A 103 8.96 -0.45 -14.49
CA ALA A 103 7.83 0.25 -13.88
C ALA A 103 7.71 -0.10 -12.39
N VAL A 104 7.45 0.90 -11.56
CA VAL A 104 7.38 0.72 -10.09
C VAL A 104 6.45 1.77 -9.47
N SER A 105 5.82 1.42 -8.34
CA SER A 105 5.07 2.36 -7.49
C SER A 105 5.98 2.89 -6.39
N LYS A 106 5.90 4.20 -6.09
CA LYS A 106 6.77 4.86 -5.10
C LYS A 106 6.71 4.19 -3.74
N GLU A 107 5.52 3.75 -3.32
CA GLU A 107 5.34 3.06 -2.04
C GLU A 107 6.27 1.84 -1.86
N ARG A 108 6.66 1.17 -2.95
CA ARG A 108 7.57 0.04 -2.90
C ARG A 108 8.98 0.46 -2.53
N LEU A 109 9.40 1.63 -2.98
CA LEU A 109 10.73 2.18 -2.72
C LEU A 109 10.75 2.91 -1.36
N SER A 110 9.78 3.78 -1.12
CA SER A 110 9.72 4.60 0.11
C SER A 110 9.20 3.86 1.34
N ARG A 111 8.64 2.66 1.15
CA ARG A 111 8.04 1.82 2.20
C ARG A 111 6.85 2.47 2.92
N LYS A 112 6.29 3.55 2.36
CA LYS A 112 5.09 4.23 2.83
C LYS A 112 3.93 3.94 1.87
N LYS A 113 2.83 3.37 2.37
CA LYS A 113 1.67 3.08 1.52
C LYS A 113 1.07 4.33 0.91
N HIS A 114 0.66 4.21 -0.35
CA HIS A 114 0.03 5.30 -1.09
C HIS A 114 0.88 6.58 -1.11
N ASP A 115 2.21 6.43 -1.12
CA ASP A 115 3.10 7.58 -1.07
C ASP A 115 2.90 8.51 -2.27
N ALA A 116 3.12 9.79 -2.01
CA ALA A 116 2.96 10.88 -2.94
C ALA A 116 4.28 11.64 -3.09
N GLY A 117 4.23 12.83 -3.69
CA GLY A 117 5.37 13.74 -3.78
C GLY A 117 6.21 13.54 -5.03
N ASN A 118 7.50 13.93 -4.94
CA ASN A 118 8.42 13.99 -6.08
C ASN A 118 8.69 12.59 -6.70
N VAL A 119 9.28 12.56 -7.90
CA VAL A 119 9.61 11.29 -8.61
C VAL A 119 11.11 11.08 -8.80
N ALA A 120 11.96 11.94 -8.23
CA ALA A 120 13.41 11.94 -8.45
C ALA A 120 14.02 10.58 -8.15
N SER A 121 13.77 10.05 -6.94
CA SER A 121 14.26 8.73 -6.51
C SER A 121 13.79 7.58 -7.42
N MET A 122 12.60 7.71 -8.01
CA MET A 122 12.08 6.68 -8.92
C MET A 122 12.77 6.72 -10.28
N VAL A 123 13.08 7.92 -10.77
CA VAL A 123 13.81 8.13 -12.04
C VAL A 123 15.24 7.62 -11.88
N GLU A 124 15.90 7.93 -10.77
CA GLU A 124 17.24 7.43 -10.44
C GLU A 124 17.26 5.89 -10.42
N VAL A 125 16.40 5.26 -9.62
CA VAL A 125 16.30 3.79 -9.56
C VAL A 125 15.99 3.18 -10.95
N CYS A 126 15.19 3.85 -11.77
CA CYS A 126 14.90 3.40 -13.13
C CYS A 126 16.14 3.46 -14.04
N LEU A 127 16.89 4.55 -14.01
CA LEU A 127 18.06 4.76 -14.87
C LEU A 127 19.22 3.86 -14.45
N ASP A 128 19.46 3.73 -13.15
CA ASP A 128 20.45 2.81 -12.58
C ASP A 128 20.13 1.36 -12.95
N ALA A 129 18.87 0.96 -12.82
CA ALA A 129 18.44 -0.38 -13.22
C ALA A 129 18.67 -0.63 -14.72
N LEU A 130 18.53 0.39 -15.58
CA LEU A 130 18.70 0.25 -17.02
C LEU A 130 20.13 0.53 -17.50
N ASP A 131 21.05 0.92 -16.61
CA ASP A 131 22.41 1.37 -16.93
C ASP A 131 22.42 2.46 -18.01
N LEU A 132 21.61 3.50 -17.79
CA LEU A 132 21.39 4.59 -18.73
C LEU A 132 21.70 5.95 -18.10
N ASP A 133 22.37 6.81 -18.86
CA ASP A 133 22.64 8.19 -18.45
C ASP A 133 21.42 9.08 -18.66
N TYR A 134 21.10 9.91 -17.66
CA TYR A 134 19.94 10.78 -17.67
C TYR A 134 19.91 11.79 -18.83
N ASP A 135 21.05 12.44 -19.12
CA ASP A 135 21.13 13.52 -20.13
C ASP A 135 20.87 12.99 -21.54
N ASP A 136 21.17 11.72 -21.77
CA ASP A 136 21.03 11.08 -23.07
C ASP A 136 19.79 10.18 -23.16
N ALA A 137 19.33 9.54 -22.10
CA ALA A 137 18.33 8.48 -22.22
C ALA A 137 16.90 8.97 -22.42
N VAL A 138 16.50 10.12 -21.85
CA VAL A 138 15.09 10.53 -21.82
C VAL A 138 14.70 11.29 -23.08
N GLU A 139 13.85 10.69 -23.93
CA GLU A 139 13.38 11.31 -25.18
C GLU A 139 12.05 12.06 -25.01
N LYS A 140 11.15 11.53 -24.17
CA LYS A 140 9.82 12.10 -24.00
C LYS A 140 9.26 11.79 -22.63
N VAL A 141 8.53 12.74 -22.06
CA VAL A 141 7.90 12.61 -20.75
C VAL A 141 6.41 12.87 -20.88
N VAL A 142 5.59 11.95 -20.38
CA VAL A 142 4.15 12.12 -20.26
C VAL A 142 3.75 12.01 -18.79
N MET A 143 3.02 12.99 -18.28
CA MET A 143 2.71 13.11 -16.86
C MET A 143 1.21 13.25 -16.64
N ASN A 144 0.75 12.81 -15.48
CA ASN A 144 -0.59 13.10 -14.99
C ASN A 144 -0.52 13.53 -13.52
N ASN A 145 -1.39 14.48 -13.18
CA ASN A 145 -1.75 14.84 -11.82
C ASN A 145 -3.17 15.41 -11.87
N HIS A 146 -4.11 14.74 -11.20
CA HIS A 146 -5.50 15.12 -11.24
C HIS A 146 -5.87 16.26 -10.28
N HIS A 147 -4.95 16.69 -9.41
CA HIS A 147 -5.18 17.80 -8.48
C HIS A 147 -4.88 19.16 -9.12
N HIS A 148 -3.81 19.25 -9.91
CA HIS A 148 -3.40 20.47 -10.59
C HIS A 148 -2.56 20.19 -11.83
N ARG A 149 -2.48 21.18 -12.73
CA ARG A 149 -1.59 21.16 -13.89
C ARG A 149 -0.13 21.21 -13.45
N ILE A 150 0.68 20.30 -13.97
CA ILE A 150 2.08 20.10 -13.57
C ILE A 150 2.99 21.15 -14.22
N LEU A 151 2.98 21.26 -15.55
CA LEU A 151 3.95 22.08 -16.29
C LEU A 151 3.83 23.58 -15.97
N PRO A 152 2.64 24.18 -15.88
CA PRO A 152 2.52 25.56 -15.44
C PRO A 152 3.10 25.79 -14.04
N LEU A 153 2.94 24.81 -13.13
CA LEU A 153 3.42 24.91 -11.75
C LEU A 153 4.95 24.82 -11.68
N GLU A 154 5.54 23.89 -12.43
CA GLU A 154 6.99 23.69 -12.50
C GLU A 154 7.68 24.85 -13.22
N ASN A 155 7.12 25.33 -14.33
CA ASN A 155 7.70 26.44 -15.11
C ASN A 155 7.67 27.77 -14.37
N ASP A 156 6.61 28.05 -13.61
CA ASP A 156 6.52 29.26 -12.78
C ASP A 156 7.26 29.11 -11.44
N ARG A 157 7.91 27.95 -11.19
CA ARG A 157 8.53 27.56 -9.91
C ARG A 157 7.64 27.91 -8.71
N MET A 158 6.33 27.67 -8.87
CA MET A 158 5.38 27.89 -7.78
C MET A 158 5.53 26.72 -6.80
N HIS A 159 6.49 26.87 -5.87
CA HIS A 159 6.77 25.82 -4.89
C HIS A 159 5.50 25.44 -4.11
N MET A 160 5.26 24.14 -3.94
CA MET A 160 4.16 23.60 -3.13
C MET A 160 4.37 23.79 -1.61
N GLN A 161 5.10 24.83 -1.19
CA GLN A 161 5.57 25.07 0.18
C GLN A 161 4.46 25.02 1.25
N TRP A 162 3.23 25.41 0.90
CA TRP A 162 2.11 25.35 1.84
C TRP A 162 1.44 23.96 1.90
N GLU A 163 1.39 23.20 0.80
CA GLU A 163 0.92 21.80 0.79
C GLU A 163 1.88 20.90 1.56
N VAL A 164 3.18 21.18 1.36
CA VAL A 164 4.33 20.70 2.12
C VAL A 164 4.18 20.99 3.61
N GLY A 165 3.97 22.26 3.99
CA GLY A 165 3.82 22.64 5.39
C GLY A 165 2.60 22.03 6.08
N LEU A 166 1.62 21.57 5.31
CA LEU A 166 0.46 20.81 5.79
C LEU A 166 0.59 19.29 5.61
N ASN A 167 1.71 18.83 5.02
CA ASN A 167 2.00 17.45 4.64
C ASN A 167 0.84 16.78 3.89
N ILE A 168 0.15 17.54 3.02
CA ILE A 168 -1.00 17.03 2.28
C ILE A 168 -0.53 16.10 1.15
N ASN A 169 0.63 16.42 0.54
CA ASN A 169 1.26 15.64 -0.54
C ASN A 169 2.80 15.55 -0.45
N GLY A 170 3.42 15.99 0.66
CA GLY A 170 4.88 16.12 0.85
C GLY A 170 5.72 14.85 0.69
N GLY A 171 5.12 13.73 0.28
CA GLY A 171 5.78 12.45 0.14
C GLY A 171 6.43 11.97 1.44
N SER A 172 7.39 11.07 1.32
CA SER A 172 8.25 10.61 2.41
C SER A 172 9.63 11.29 2.43
N GLU A 173 10.03 11.89 1.31
CA GLU A 173 11.41 12.33 1.04
C GLU A 173 11.70 13.79 1.43
N GLY A 174 10.72 14.53 1.98
CA GLY A 174 10.95 15.90 2.45
C GLY A 174 11.21 16.90 1.31
N ASP A 175 10.15 17.25 0.57
CA ASP A 175 9.94 18.53 -0.13
C ASP A 175 10.99 19.08 -1.11
N GLU A 176 11.90 18.26 -1.64
CA GLU A 176 12.80 18.63 -2.75
C GLU A 176 12.08 18.59 -4.11
N TYR A 177 11.04 19.41 -4.29
CA TYR A 177 10.31 19.51 -5.55
C TYR A 177 11.10 20.17 -6.68
N ASP A 178 12.13 20.94 -6.33
CA ASP A 178 12.97 21.64 -7.31
C ASP A 178 14.18 20.79 -7.75
N ASP A 179 14.24 19.52 -7.35
CA ASP A 179 15.29 18.60 -7.78
C ASP A 179 15.27 18.42 -9.32
N GLU A 180 16.46 18.40 -9.94
CA GLU A 180 16.60 18.35 -11.41
C GLU A 180 16.00 17.07 -12.01
N PHE A 181 16.10 15.92 -11.33
CA PHE A 181 15.47 14.66 -11.76
C PHE A 181 13.97 14.68 -11.55
N ASN A 182 13.48 15.43 -10.56
CA ASN A 182 12.05 15.64 -10.42
C ASN A 182 11.51 16.54 -11.55
N LEU A 183 12.17 17.66 -11.88
CA LEU A 183 11.71 18.62 -12.89
C LEU A 183 11.88 18.11 -14.34
N LEU A 184 12.75 17.13 -14.54
CA LEU A 184 13.06 16.59 -15.86
C LEU A 184 13.64 17.66 -16.81
N ASP A 185 14.50 18.55 -16.30
CA ASP A 185 14.96 19.78 -16.97
C ASP A 185 15.80 19.55 -18.25
N VAL A 186 16.37 18.36 -18.41
CA VAL A 186 17.14 17.98 -19.62
C VAL A 186 16.23 17.79 -20.84
N VAL A 187 14.95 17.51 -20.60
CA VAL A 187 13.94 17.33 -21.64
C VAL A 187 13.34 18.69 -21.96
N ASP A 188 13.45 19.11 -23.21
CA ASP A 188 12.80 20.33 -23.71
C ASP A 188 11.28 20.23 -23.47
N ASP A 189 10.67 21.33 -22.99
CA ASP A 189 9.24 21.44 -22.68
C ASP A 189 8.35 20.98 -23.85
N ASP A 190 8.81 21.11 -25.10
CA ASP A 190 8.13 20.60 -26.29
C ASP A 190 7.92 19.07 -26.28
N TYR A 191 8.71 18.33 -25.49
CA TYR A 191 8.64 16.88 -25.32
C TYR A 191 8.05 16.45 -23.97
N LYS A 192 7.57 17.42 -23.18
CA LYS A 192 6.78 17.17 -21.97
C LYS A 192 5.30 17.36 -22.27
N VAL A 193 4.49 16.35 -21.95
CA VAL A 193 3.04 16.40 -22.17
C VAL A 193 2.30 15.95 -20.93
N GLU A 194 1.26 16.68 -20.56
CA GLU A 194 0.31 16.29 -19.54
C GLU A 194 -0.91 15.60 -20.17
N LEU A 195 -1.40 14.53 -19.52
CA LEU A 195 -2.57 13.78 -19.94
C LEU A 195 -3.65 13.89 -18.87
N SER A 196 -4.93 14.05 -19.23
CA SER A 196 -6.03 14.06 -18.25
C SER A 196 -6.19 12.70 -17.57
N HIS A 197 -6.64 12.72 -16.32
CA HIS A 197 -6.62 11.56 -15.43
C HIS A 197 -7.41 10.35 -15.95
N HIS A 198 -8.70 10.51 -16.27
CA HIS A 198 -9.49 9.41 -16.82
C HIS A 198 -9.02 8.96 -18.21
N LEU A 199 -8.37 9.85 -18.96
CA LEU A 199 -7.80 9.49 -20.26
C LEU A 199 -6.55 8.63 -20.07
N ALA A 200 -5.70 8.96 -19.11
CA ALA A 200 -4.55 8.13 -18.71
C ALA A 200 -5.00 6.73 -18.24
N HIS A 201 -6.05 6.63 -17.42
CA HIS A 201 -6.68 5.34 -17.07
C HIS A 201 -7.13 4.56 -18.31
N ALA A 202 -7.74 5.25 -19.28
CA ALA A 202 -8.18 4.59 -20.51
C ALA A 202 -7.01 4.06 -21.35
N TYR A 203 -5.92 4.82 -21.47
CA TYR A 203 -4.70 4.36 -22.14
C TYR A 203 -4.04 3.20 -21.40
N SER A 204 -4.01 3.19 -20.07
CA SER A 204 -3.33 2.15 -19.28
C SER A 204 -3.93 0.76 -19.50
N THR A 205 -5.22 0.68 -19.86
CA THR A 205 -5.92 -0.59 -20.10
C THR A 205 -6.11 -0.89 -21.60
N ALA A 206 -6.57 0.08 -22.40
CA ALA A 206 -6.92 -0.14 -23.80
C ALA A 206 -5.72 -0.56 -24.65
N THR A 207 -4.55 0.04 -24.40
CA THR A 207 -3.33 -0.20 -25.19
C THR A 207 -2.78 -1.61 -25.02
N GLN A 208 -2.98 -2.24 -23.87
CA GLN A 208 -2.50 -3.59 -23.57
C GLN A 208 -3.60 -4.67 -23.63
N ALA A 209 -4.85 -4.30 -23.88
CA ALA A 209 -5.94 -5.25 -24.03
C ALA A 209 -5.65 -6.34 -25.09
N PRO A 210 -5.98 -7.63 -24.86
CA PRO A 210 -5.69 -8.74 -25.78
C PRO A 210 -6.64 -8.79 -27.00
N PHE A 211 -7.20 -7.64 -27.39
CA PHE A 211 -8.12 -7.50 -28.51
C PHE A 211 -7.93 -6.14 -29.21
N ALA A 212 -8.32 -6.10 -30.48
CA ALA A 212 -8.06 -4.96 -31.36
C ALA A 212 -9.01 -3.77 -31.12
N LYS A 213 -10.23 -4.00 -30.63
CA LYS A 213 -11.19 -2.92 -30.37
C LYS A 213 -12.14 -3.28 -29.22
N GLY A 214 -12.67 -2.27 -28.55
CA GLY A 214 -13.65 -2.45 -27.49
C GLY A 214 -14.01 -1.14 -26.81
N MET A 215 -14.74 -1.28 -25.70
CA MET A 215 -15.15 -0.18 -24.83
C MET A 215 -14.30 -0.17 -23.56
N VAL A 216 -13.89 1.01 -23.09
CA VAL A 216 -13.26 1.20 -21.78
C VAL A 216 -14.24 1.92 -20.86
N VAL A 217 -14.41 1.40 -19.66
CA VAL A 217 -15.18 2.05 -18.59
C VAL A 217 -14.21 2.44 -17.47
N VAL A 218 -14.11 3.75 -17.21
CA VAL A 218 -13.30 4.33 -16.14
C VAL A 218 -14.22 4.76 -15.01
N MET A 219 -14.03 4.15 -13.84
CA MET A 219 -14.78 4.45 -12.62
C MET A 219 -13.81 4.70 -11.48
N ASP A 220 -13.83 5.91 -10.95
CA ASP A 220 -12.85 6.32 -9.96
C ASP A 220 -13.45 7.12 -8.80
N GLY A 221 -12.61 7.50 -7.84
CA GLY A 221 -12.93 8.48 -6.81
C GLY A 221 -13.18 9.85 -7.42
N MET A 222 -12.23 10.36 -8.20
CA MET A 222 -12.32 11.66 -8.86
C MET A 222 -11.25 11.78 -9.95
N GLY A 223 -11.51 12.58 -10.98
CA GLY A 223 -10.48 12.98 -11.93
C GLY A 223 -10.28 14.49 -12.00
N GLU A 224 -10.02 14.97 -13.22
CA GLU A 224 -9.68 16.35 -13.49
C GLU A 224 -10.82 17.33 -13.22
N THR A 225 -10.48 18.60 -13.05
CA THR A 225 -11.50 19.65 -12.96
C THR A 225 -12.03 20.04 -14.34
N TYR A 226 -13.34 20.32 -14.40
CA TYR A 226 -13.99 20.81 -15.60
C TYR A 226 -13.36 22.13 -16.09
N ARG A 227 -13.05 23.05 -15.17
CA ARG A 227 -12.43 24.34 -15.56
C ARG A 227 -11.02 24.16 -16.10
N THR A 228 -10.20 23.26 -15.56
CA THR A 228 -8.86 22.98 -16.10
C THR A 228 -8.94 22.54 -17.56
N MET A 229 -9.77 21.54 -17.87
CA MET A 229 -9.94 21.05 -19.24
C MET A 229 -10.53 22.12 -20.17
N LEU A 230 -11.52 22.87 -19.70
CA LEU A 230 -12.12 23.96 -20.47
C LEU A 230 -11.14 25.09 -20.74
N GLN A 231 -10.32 25.46 -19.76
CA GLN A 231 -9.31 26.50 -19.89
C GLN A 231 -8.27 26.09 -20.93
N ALA A 232 -7.72 24.87 -20.83
CA ALA A 232 -6.75 24.35 -21.79
C ALA A 232 -7.30 24.33 -23.23
N LYS A 233 -8.56 23.91 -23.41
CA LYS A 233 -9.23 23.98 -24.72
C LYS A 233 -9.34 25.42 -25.24
N LYS A 234 -9.71 26.38 -24.39
CA LYS A 234 -9.86 27.80 -24.77
C LYS A 234 -8.53 28.44 -25.13
N THR A 235 -7.46 28.10 -24.40
CA THR A 235 -6.11 28.64 -24.64
C THR A 235 -5.36 27.90 -25.72
N LYS A 236 -5.91 26.79 -26.25
CA LYS A 236 -5.22 25.88 -27.18
C LYS A 236 -3.88 25.42 -26.60
N ASP A 237 -3.90 25.03 -25.33
CA ASP A 237 -2.70 24.58 -24.65
C ASP A 237 -2.20 23.26 -25.25
N SER A 238 -1.06 23.32 -25.93
CA SER A 238 -0.49 22.17 -26.63
C SER A 238 0.21 21.16 -25.71
N THR A 239 0.52 21.56 -24.47
CA THR A 239 1.19 20.69 -23.48
C THR A 239 0.19 19.84 -22.69
N TYR A 240 -1.12 20.04 -22.86
CA TYR A 240 -2.15 19.27 -22.15
C TYR A 240 -3.15 18.61 -23.09
N VAL A 241 -3.26 17.29 -22.96
CA VAL A 241 -4.18 16.48 -23.74
C VAL A 241 -5.28 15.99 -22.81
N SER A 242 -6.52 16.34 -23.13
CA SER A 242 -7.70 15.90 -22.40
C SER A 242 -8.79 15.44 -23.34
N ASP A 243 -9.87 14.94 -22.78
CA ASP A 243 -11.10 14.61 -23.51
C ASP A 243 -11.64 15.80 -24.32
N PHE A 244 -11.34 17.02 -23.89
CA PHE A 244 -11.82 18.24 -24.54
C PHE A 244 -10.97 18.61 -25.78
N SER A 245 -9.83 17.94 -25.97
CA SER A 245 -9.02 18.00 -27.18
C SER A 245 -9.67 17.28 -28.35
N PHE A 246 -10.67 16.43 -28.11
CA PHE A 246 -11.47 15.78 -29.16
C PHE A 246 -12.59 16.70 -29.67
N PRO A 247 -12.99 16.59 -30.94
CA PRO A 247 -14.06 17.40 -31.51
C PRO A 247 -15.41 17.03 -30.90
N PRO A 248 -16.33 18.00 -30.70
CA PRO A 248 -17.69 17.73 -30.26
C PRO A 248 -18.52 17.10 -31.38
N LYS A 249 -19.69 16.54 -31.03
CA LYS A 249 -20.67 16.04 -31.99
C LYS A 249 -21.10 17.10 -33.02
N ASP A 250 -20.85 16.83 -34.30
CA ASP A 250 -21.47 17.59 -35.41
C ASP A 250 -22.87 17.02 -35.70
N LYS A 251 -23.88 17.88 -35.76
CA LYS A 251 -25.28 17.48 -36.03
C LYS A 251 -25.57 17.26 -37.52
N ASP A 252 -24.73 17.81 -38.40
CA ASP A 252 -24.97 17.85 -39.85
C ASP A 252 -24.08 16.87 -40.63
N ASN A 253 -23.07 16.27 -40.00
CA ASN A 253 -22.16 15.30 -40.60
C ASN A 253 -21.68 14.30 -39.53
N ASP A 254 -22.49 13.29 -39.21
CA ASP A 254 -22.17 12.26 -38.23
C ASP A 254 -21.33 11.16 -38.89
N ASP A 255 -20.01 11.32 -38.85
CA ASP A 255 -19.02 10.27 -39.15
C ASP A 255 -18.77 9.34 -37.93
N GLY A 256 -19.54 9.52 -36.85
CA GLY A 256 -19.44 8.74 -35.61
C GLY A 256 -18.42 9.26 -34.59
N PHE A 257 -17.83 10.44 -34.78
CA PHE A 257 -16.73 11.01 -33.96
C PHE A 257 -17.17 11.93 -32.80
N ALA A 258 -18.40 11.78 -32.36
CA ALA A 258 -19.15 12.82 -31.69
C ALA A 258 -19.25 12.63 -30.14
N PHE A 259 -18.35 13.28 -29.37
CA PHE A 259 -18.44 13.32 -27.89
C PHE A 259 -19.59 14.23 -27.45
N ASP A 260 -20.64 13.67 -26.85
CA ASP A 260 -21.84 14.43 -26.48
C ASP A 260 -22.45 13.92 -25.18
N CYS A 261 -21.74 14.10 -24.06
CA CYS A 261 -22.25 13.68 -22.77
C CYS A 261 -21.69 14.47 -21.58
N ILE A 262 -21.51 15.78 -21.74
CA ILE A 262 -21.38 16.70 -20.60
C ILE A 262 -22.81 17.16 -20.25
N PRO A 263 -23.24 17.20 -18.97
CA PRO A 263 -24.55 17.73 -18.62
C PRO A 263 -24.75 19.13 -19.23
N SER A 264 -25.87 19.34 -19.94
CA SER A 264 -26.09 20.55 -20.75
C SER A 264 -26.07 21.85 -19.93
N ASP A 265 -26.39 21.76 -18.64
CA ASP A 265 -26.38 22.85 -17.68
C ASP A 265 -25.07 22.96 -16.89
N LEU A 266 -24.11 22.05 -17.07
CA LEU A 266 -22.85 22.06 -16.32
C LEU A 266 -22.10 23.39 -16.46
N ALA A 267 -22.04 23.94 -17.67
CA ALA A 267 -21.36 25.20 -17.93
C ALA A 267 -22.00 26.37 -17.16
N GLU A 268 -23.33 26.36 -17.00
CA GLU A 268 -24.07 27.34 -16.19
C GLU A 268 -23.82 27.11 -14.70
N GLN A 269 -23.97 25.86 -14.24
CA GLN A 269 -23.76 25.50 -12.83
C GLN A 269 -22.32 25.79 -12.37
N ALA A 270 -21.33 25.53 -13.23
CA ALA A 270 -19.92 25.81 -12.96
C ALA A 270 -19.59 27.30 -12.93
N GLN A 271 -20.38 28.19 -13.55
CA GLN A 271 -20.18 29.64 -13.45
C GLN A 271 -20.59 30.20 -12.08
N TYR A 272 -21.64 29.62 -11.48
CA TYR A 272 -22.20 30.10 -10.22
C TYR A 272 -21.69 29.34 -8.98
N SER A 273 -20.98 28.23 -9.19
CA SER A 273 -20.42 27.45 -8.09
C SER A 273 -19.09 28.05 -7.58
N PRO A 274 -18.94 28.27 -6.26
CA PRO A 274 -17.66 28.66 -5.68
C PRO A 274 -16.61 27.54 -5.78
N PHE A 275 -17.04 26.29 -5.90
CA PHE A 275 -16.18 25.10 -6.09
C PHE A 275 -16.27 24.57 -7.52
N ASP A 276 -15.28 23.81 -7.97
CA ASP A 276 -15.27 23.26 -9.34
C ASP A 276 -16.17 22.02 -9.47
N TRP A 277 -16.13 21.40 -10.64
CA TRP A 277 -16.70 20.10 -10.94
C TRP A 277 -15.59 19.15 -11.35
N ARG A 278 -15.68 17.91 -10.92
CA ARG A 278 -14.66 16.87 -11.12
C ARG A 278 -15.21 15.73 -11.95
N GLU A 279 -14.36 15.10 -12.75
CA GLU A 279 -14.69 13.85 -13.43
C GLU A 279 -15.09 12.77 -12.41
N ALA A 280 -16.13 11.98 -12.73
CA ALA A 280 -16.65 10.92 -11.88
C ALA A 280 -16.59 9.55 -12.58
N GLU A 281 -17.28 9.41 -13.73
CA GLU A 281 -17.25 8.21 -14.55
C GLU A 281 -17.06 8.59 -16.01
N SER A 282 -16.38 7.73 -16.78
CA SER A 282 -16.14 7.97 -18.20
C SER A 282 -16.19 6.68 -19.00
N VAL A 283 -16.64 6.79 -20.25
CA VAL A 283 -16.66 5.68 -21.21
C VAL A 283 -15.93 6.11 -22.46
N TYR A 284 -15.08 5.22 -22.97
CA TYR A 284 -14.34 5.39 -24.21
C TYR A 284 -14.58 4.18 -25.12
N ILE A 285 -14.42 4.38 -26.43
CA ILE A 285 -14.22 3.29 -27.39
C ILE A 285 -12.80 3.38 -27.93
N PHE A 286 -12.25 2.24 -28.32
CA PHE A 286 -10.91 2.21 -28.89
C PHE A 286 -10.78 1.25 -30.04
N GLU A 287 -9.89 1.59 -30.97
CA GLU A 287 -9.43 0.70 -32.03
C GLU A 287 -7.91 0.79 -32.14
N LYS A 288 -7.23 -0.36 -32.04
CA LYS A 288 -5.80 -0.50 -32.20
C LYS A 288 -5.44 -0.57 -33.68
N LYS A 289 -4.53 0.30 -34.09
CA LYS A 289 -3.87 0.24 -35.41
C LYS A 289 -2.49 -0.38 -35.26
N ALA A 290 -1.67 -0.36 -36.30
CA ALA A 290 -0.35 -0.98 -36.25
C ALA A 290 0.54 -0.36 -35.17
N ASN A 291 0.60 0.98 -35.11
CA ASN A 291 1.54 1.75 -34.27
C ASN A 291 0.84 2.88 -33.48
N THR A 292 -0.49 2.95 -33.54
CA THR A 292 -1.30 3.98 -32.88
C THR A 292 -2.57 3.35 -32.28
N ILE A 293 -3.21 4.06 -31.36
CA ILE A 293 -4.53 3.70 -30.84
C ILE A 293 -5.49 4.87 -31.06
N ASP A 294 -6.66 4.57 -31.61
CA ASP A 294 -7.72 5.54 -31.80
C ASP A 294 -8.71 5.44 -30.64
N LEU A 295 -8.30 5.97 -29.49
CA LEU A 295 -9.10 6.03 -28.26
C LEU A 295 -9.98 7.28 -28.28
N ARG A 296 -11.29 7.13 -28.10
CA ARG A 296 -12.28 8.19 -28.27
C ARG A 296 -13.27 8.22 -27.10
N PRO A 297 -13.51 9.38 -26.48
CA PRO A 297 -14.47 9.49 -25.40
C PRO A 297 -15.91 9.41 -25.95
N VAL A 298 -16.76 8.65 -25.27
CA VAL A 298 -18.19 8.48 -25.55
C VAL A 298 -19.04 9.18 -24.49
N PHE A 299 -18.64 9.06 -23.23
CA PHE A 299 -19.39 9.58 -22.08
C PHE A 299 -18.45 10.14 -21.02
N LYS A 300 -18.88 11.22 -20.36
CA LYS A 300 -18.18 11.76 -19.20
C LYS A 300 -19.12 12.43 -18.21
N ARG A 301 -19.23 11.84 -17.01
CA ARG A 301 -19.99 12.44 -15.91
C ARG A 301 -19.09 13.34 -15.08
N PHE A 302 -19.59 14.53 -14.76
CA PHE A 302 -19.01 15.43 -13.77
C PHE A 302 -19.86 15.49 -12.50
N THR A 303 -19.22 15.61 -11.34
CA THR A 303 -19.87 15.81 -10.03
C THR A 303 -19.35 17.10 -9.38
N PRO A 304 -20.16 17.83 -8.58
CA PRO A 304 -19.68 19.00 -7.87
C PRO A 304 -18.58 18.63 -6.88
N GLU A 305 -17.51 19.43 -6.87
CA GLU A 305 -16.51 19.39 -5.81
C GLU A 305 -17.12 19.99 -4.54
N ARG A 306 -16.97 19.29 -3.40
CA ARG A 306 -17.55 19.71 -2.11
C ARG A 306 -16.51 20.17 -1.09
N SER A 307 -15.27 20.25 -1.52
CA SER A 307 -14.11 20.70 -0.76
C SER A 307 -13.42 21.83 -1.54
N PRO A 308 -12.72 22.75 -0.87
CA PRO A 308 -11.82 23.67 -1.57
C PRO A 308 -10.80 22.88 -2.40
N PRO A 309 -10.39 23.38 -3.59
CA PRO A 309 -9.39 22.73 -4.44
C PRO A 309 -8.03 22.53 -3.74
N THR A 310 -7.79 23.19 -2.61
CA THR A 310 -6.57 23.09 -1.79
C THR A 310 -6.67 22.07 -0.65
N LEU A 311 -7.83 21.42 -0.46
CA LEU A 311 -8.10 20.44 0.61
C LEU A 311 -8.82 19.20 0.05
N TYR A 312 -8.46 18.76 -1.16
CA TYR A 312 -9.17 17.72 -1.91
C TYR A 312 -9.20 16.33 -1.24
N ASN A 313 -8.15 15.96 -0.50
CA ASN A 313 -8.14 14.72 0.28
C ASN A 313 -9.10 14.76 1.48
N HIS A 314 -9.58 15.95 1.85
CA HIS A 314 -10.56 16.14 2.92
C HIS A 314 -11.96 16.32 2.35
N GLY A 315 -12.73 15.23 2.36
CA GLY A 315 -14.13 15.24 1.97
C GLY A 315 -14.40 14.76 0.56
N PHE A 316 -13.43 14.13 -0.13
CA PHE A 316 -13.66 13.46 -1.40
C PHE A 316 -14.79 12.41 -1.27
N GLU A 317 -14.94 11.76 -0.11
CA GLU A 317 -16.03 10.84 0.20
C GLU A 317 -17.43 11.52 0.19
N ASN A 318 -17.47 12.84 0.07
CA ASN A 318 -18.70 13.61 -0.15
C ASN A 318 -19.11 13.74 -1.62
N MET A 319 -18.24 13.39 -2.56
CA MET A 319 -18.52 13.37 -3.98
C MET A 319 -19.54 12.26 -4.35
N ASP A 320 -20.01 12.31 -5.59
CA ASP A 320 -21.09 11.46 -6.09
C ASP A 320 -20.65 10.49 -7.18
N SER A 321 -19.33 10.31 -7.31
CA SER A 321 -18.76 9.21 -8.06
C SER A 321 -18.98 7.90 -7.31
N VAL A 322 -18.99 6.80 -8.06
CA VAL A 322 -19.09 5.45 -7.51
C VAL A 322 -17.95 5.17 -6.53
N GLY A 323 -16.72 5.56 -6.88
CA GLY A 323 -15.55 5.40 -6.01
C GLY A 323 -15.67 6.14 -4.70
N ALA A 324 -16.04 7.42 -4.71
CA ALA A 324 -16.18 8.23 -3.50
C ALA A 324 -17.27 7.70 -2.55
N LEU A 325 -18.39 7.21 -3.08
CA LEU A 325 -19.47 6.64 -2.28
C LEU A 325 -19.03 5.33 -1.59
N TYR A 326 -18.27 4.51 -2.32
CA TYR A 326 -17.70 3.29 -1.76
C TYR A 326 -16.67 3.60 -0.67
N SER A 327 -15.80 4.59 -0.89
CA SER A 327 -14.86 5.08 0.12
C SER A 327 -15.54 5.71 1.32
N ARG A 328 -16.71 6.36 1.14
CA ARG A 328 -17.51 6.86 2.26
C ARG A 328 -17.99 5.74 3.17
N ALA A 329 -18.45 4.63 2.59
CA ALA A 329 -18.79 3.45 3.38
C ALA A 329 -17.56 2.91 4.13
N SER A 330 -16.40 2.90 3.46
CA SER A 330 -15.12 2.53 4.09
C SER A 330 -14.78 3.43 5.29
N SER A 331 -14.84 4.76 5.15
CA SER A 331 -14.62 5.71 6.24
C SER A 331 -15.63 5.52 7.37
N HIS A 332 -16.90 5.28 7.04
CA HIS A 332 -17.95 5.09 8.03
C HIS A 332 -17.75 3.80 8.86
N ILE A 333 -17.27 2.72 8.22
CA ILE A 333 -17.03 1.43 8.87
C ILE A 333 -15.66 1.40 9.57
N PHE A 334 -14.59 1.70 8.85
CA PHE A 334 -13.21 1.46 9.30
C PHE A 334 -12.47 2.73 9.75
N GLY A 335 -13.01 3.91 9.50
CA GLY A 335 -12.30 5.18 9.75
C GLY A 335 -11.18 5.46 8.75
N ASP A 336 -11.14 4.73 7.64
CA ASP A 336 -10.12 4.83 6.60
C ASP A 336 -10.79 4.73 5.23
N TRP A 337 -10.62 5.76 4.42
CA TRP A 337 -11.24 5.88 3.11
C TRP A 337 -10.57 5.01 2.05
N ASN A 338 -9.31 4.63 2.25
CA ASN A 338 -8.54 3.73 1.37
C ASN A 338 -8.85 2.24 1.65
N ALA A 339 -9.57 1.95 2.73
CA ALA A 339 -9.90 0.57 3.11
C ALA A 339 -11.08 -0.05 2.33
N CYS A 340 -11.40 0.44 1.14
CA CYS A 340 -12.49 -0.07 0.26
C CYS A 340 -12.43 -1.59 0.05
N GLY A 341 -11.24 -2.16 -0.13
CA GLY A 341 -11.08 -3.61 -0.23
C GLY A 341 -11.56 -4.39 1.00
N LYS A 342 -11.61 -3.77 2.19
CA LYS A 342 -12.20 -4.35 3.40
C LYS A 342 -13.72 -4.35 3.34
N VAL A 343 -14.34 -3.30 2.81
CA VAL A 343 -15.80 -3.24 2.58
C VAL A 343 -16.21 -4.40 1.66
N MET A 344 -15.48 -4.57 0.55
CA MET A 344 -15.71 -5.67 -0.40
C MET A 344 -15.54 -7.05 0.26
N GLY A 345 -14.53 -7.22 1.13
CA GLY A 345 -14.31 -8.48 1.84
C GLY A 345 -15.33 -8.76 2.97
N LEU A 346 -16.00 -7.73 3.49
CA LEU A 346 -17.00 -7.85 4.55
C LEU A 346 -18.40 -8.14 3.99
N ALA A 347 -18.72 -7.63 2.79
CA ALA A 347 -20.03 -7.75 2.16
C ALA A 347 -20.59 -9.19 2.05
N PRO A 348 -19.79 -10.24 1.73
CA PRO A 348 -20.28 -11.61 1.63
C PRO A 348 -20.81 -12.19 2.95
N TRP A 349 -20.43 -11.63 4.10
CA TRP A 349 -20.85 -12.15 5.41
C TRP A 349 -22.33 -11.91 5.73
N MET A 350 -23.05 -11.17 4.88
CA MET A 350 -24.49 -10.93 4.98
C MET A 350 -25.32 -12.22 5.04
N ILE A 351 -24.87 -13.27 4.33
CA ILE A 351 -25.60 -14.54 4.26
C ILE A 351 -25.33 -15.45 5.46
N HIS A 352 -24.43 -15.06 6.37
CA HIS A 352 -23.95 -15.92 7.44
C HIS A 352 -24.79 -15.77 8.73
N SER A 353 -24.94 -16.87 9.47
CA SER A 353 -25.66 -16.93 10.75
C SER A 353 -24.79 -17.59 11.82
N TRP A 354 -24.60 -16.92 12.95
CA TRP A 354 -23.86 -17.44 14.10
C TRP A 354 -24.83 -17.96 15.17
N LYS A 355 -24.48 -19.06 15.84
CA LYS A 355 -25.27 -19.60 16.96
C LYS A 355 -24.54 -19.39 18.29
N ARG A 356 -25.27 -18.91 19.31
CA ARG A 356 -24.82 -18.75 20.68
C ARG A 356 -25.41 -19.84 21.58
N LYS A 357 -24.55 -20.57 22.29
CA LYS A 357 -24.98 -21.38 23.45
C LYS A 357 -25.06 -20.47 24.68
N GLU A 358 -26.26 -20.23 25.21
CA GLU A 358 -26.43 -19.51 26.47
C GLU A 358 -26.20 -20.47 27.65
N SER A 359 -25.00 -20.43 28.23
CA SER A 359 -24.65 -21.13 29.48
C SER A 359 -24.67 -22.66 29.44
N SER A 360 -23.79 -23.29 30.22
CA SER A 360 -23.73 -24.76 30.40
C SER A 360 -24.87 -25.33 31.26
N LEU A 361 -25.86 -24.52 31.64
CA LEU A 361 -26.91 -24.86 32.61
C LEU A 361 -28.34 -24.87 32.03
N LEU A 362 -28.53 -24.61 30.74
CA LEU A 362 -29.83 -24.66 30.06
C LEU A 362 -29.85 -25.79 29.01
N SER A 363 -31.05 -26.31 28.70
CA SER A 363 -31.26 -27.45 27.78
C SER A 363 -30.84 -27.14 26.34
N GLU A 364 -30.50 -28.17 25.56
CA GLU A 364 -29.97 -28.09 24.17
C GLU A 364 -30.80 -27.27 23.16
N ASP A 365 -32.05 -26.90 23.48
CA ASP A 365 -32.99 -26.25 22.57
C ASP A 365 -33.02 -24.69 22.63
N GLU A 366 -32.21 -24.04 23.47
CA GLU A 366 -32.22 -22.55 23.62
C GLU A 366 -30.95 -21.87 23.05
N SER A 367 -30.63 -22.10 21.76
CA SER A 367 -29.56 -21.36 21.08
C SER A 367 -30.06 -20.05 20.47
N VAL A 368 -29.41 -18.92 20.78
CA VAL A 368 -29.72 -17.63 20.14
C VAL A 368 -28.98 -17.54 18.81
N GLU A 369 -29.72 -17.39 17.72
CA GLU A 369 -29.17 -17.15 16.38
C GLU A 369 -28.94 -15.65 16.17
N VAL A 370 -27.71 -15.30 15.79
CA VAL A 370 -27.28 -13.93 15.47
C VAL A 370 -27.02 -13.88 13.96
N LYS A 371 -27.70 -12.97 13.26
CA LYS A 371 -27.52 -12.79 11.81
C LYS A 371 -27.62 -11.31 11.43
N PRO A 372 -26.95 -10.89 10.34
CA PRO A 372 -27.12 -9.55 9.80
C PRO A 372 -28.52 -9.34 9.23
N GLU A 373 -29.01 -8.10 9.34
CA GLU A 373 -30.28 -7.70 8.74
C GLU A 373 -30.01 -6.93 7.45
N GLU A 374 -30.75 -7.25 6.38
CA GLU A 374 -30.58 -6.59 5.11
C GLU A 374 -31.11 -5.17 5.19
N GLU A 375 -30.29 -4.18 4.81
CA GLU A 375 -30.75 -2.79 4.75
C GLU A 375 -31.67 -2.60 3.54
N SER A 376 -32.95 -2.41 3.82
CA SER A 376 -34.00 -2.21 2.82
C SER A 376 -33.86 -0.90 2.03
N ARG A 377 -33.23 0.13 2.64
CA ARG A 377 -33.01 1.42 1.98
C ARG A 377 -31.79 1.36 1.07
N ARG A 378 -32.03 1.54 -0.23
CA ARG A 378 -30.95 1.68 -1.22
C ARG A 378 -30.14 2.94 -0.95
N ILE A 379 -28.81 2.82 -0.99
CA ILE A 379 -27.91 3.98 -0.93
C ILE A 379 -27.83 4.60 -2.33
N LEU A 380 -27.82 3.80 -3.39
CA LEU A 380 -27.74 4.26 -4.78
C LEU A 380 -28.96 3.75 -5.55
N GLN A 381 -29.63 4.65 -6.26
CA GLN A 381 -30.84 4.33 -7.00
C GLN A 381 -30.84 5.03 -8.36
N GLY A 382 -31.36 4.35 -9.38
CA GLY A 382 -31.41 4.86 -10.75
C GLY A 382 -30.16 4.51 -11.54
N THR A 383 -29.95 5.21 -12.66
CA THR A 383 -28.86 4.93 -13.60
C THR A 383 -27.85 6.08 -13.61
N LEU A 384 -26.54 5.76 -13.68
CA LEU A 384 -25.46 6.77 -13.72
C LEU A 384 -25.58 7.71 -14.93
N TYR A 385 -26.21 7.24 -16.00
CA TYR A 385 -26.66 8.04 -17.13
C TYR A 385 -28.19 8.06 -17.17
N SER A 386 -28.80 9.25 -17.27
CA SER A 386 -30.24 9.37 -17.53
C SER A 386 -30.56 10.65 -18.28
N GLU A 387 -31.28 10.53 -19.41
CA GLU A 387 -31.93 11.65 -20.08
C GLU A 387 -33.29 12.00 -19.45
N ASP A 388 -33.87 11.07 -18.68
CA ASP A 388 -35.18 11.20 -18.03
C ASP A 388 -35.01 11.72 -16.59
N GLU A 389 -35.75 12.78 -16.24
CA GLU A 389 -35.71 13.35 -14.90
C GLU A 389 -36.18 12.39 -13.81
N GLU A 390 -37.06 11.45 -14.13
CA GLU A 390 -37.58 10.46 -13.16
C GLU A 390 -36.59 9.32 -12.89
N LYS A 391 -35.61 9.09 -13.79
CA LYS A 391 -34.60 8.01 -13.67
C LYS A 391 -33.20 8.48 -13.29
N LYS A 392 -33.07 9.76 -12.89
CA LYS A 392 -31.79 10.34 -12.44
C LYS A 392 -31.14 9.51 -11.35
N PHE A 393 -29.81 9.39 -11.41
CA PHE A 393 -29.01 8.82 -10.33
C PHE A 393 -29.26 9.57 -9.02
N GLN A 394 -29.81 8.85 -8.04
CA GLN A 394 -30.11 9.33 -6.70
C GLN A 394 -29.23 8.64 -5.68
N LYS A 395 -28.80 9.41 -4.69
CA LYS A 395 -27.99 8.94 -3.57
C LYS A 395 -28.74 9.19 -2.26
N ASN A 396 -28.89 8.16 -1.45
CA ASN A 396 -29.41 8.27 -0.09
C ASN A 396 -28.26 8.03 0.90
N LYS A 397 -27.66 9.13 1.38
CA LYS A 397 -26.55 9.07 2.33
C LYS A 397 -27.03 8.96 3.79
N ASP A 398 -28.33 8.84 4.06
CA ASP A 398 -28.86 8.87 5.44
C ASP A 398 -28.29 7.76 6.33
N ILE A 399 -27.97 6.61 5.73
CA ILE A 399 -27.38 5.46 6.45
C ILE A 399 -25.94 5.77 6.91
N ILE A 400 -25.25 6.67 6.20
CA ILE A 400 -23.81 6.98 6.38
C ILE A 400 -23.56 8.41 6.87
N THR A 401 -24.61 9.15 7.24
CA THR A 401 -24.52 10.50 7.85
C THR A 401 -24.56 10.48 9.38
N GLY A 402 -24.93 9.34 9.99
CA GLY A 402 -24.91 9.16 11.44
C GLY A 402 -23.49 9.08 12.03
N MET A 403 -23.39 8.85 13.34
CA MET A 403 -22.10 8.62 13.99
C MET A 403 -21.41 7.40 13.34
N PRO A 404 -20.15 7.54 12.85
CA PRO A 404 -19.42 6.45 12.22
C PRO A 404 -19.41 5.21 13.08
N LEU A 405 -19.54 4.03 12.45
CA LEU A 405 -19.50 2.75 13.16
C LEU A 405 -18.21 2.63 13.96
N ILE A 406 -17.08 3.11 13.43
CA ILE A 406 -15.77 3.11 14.12
C ILE A 406 -15.76 3.94 15.42
N ALA A 407 -16.65 4.92 15.57
CA ALA A 407 -16.77 5.72 16.79
C ALA A 407 -17.77 5.15 17.80
N ARG A 408 -18.59 4.15 17.42
CA ARG A 408 -19.57 3.51 18.32
C ARG A 408 -18.87 2.62 19.34
N MET A 409 -19.27 2.74 20.60
CA MET A 409 -18.87 1.81 21.66
C MET A 409 -19.84 0.64 21.67
N ASP A 410 -19.32 -0.58 21.57
CA ASP A 410 -20.11 -1.80 21.71
C ASP A 410 -19.99 -2.31 23.15
N ALA A 411 -21.13 -2.60 23.79
CA ALA A 411 -21.15 -3.11 25.16
C ALA A 411 -20.45 -4.47 25.26
N ASP A 412 -20.47 -5.27 24.19
CA ASP A 412 -19.82 -6.59 24.13
C ASP A 412 -18.29 -6.51 24.07
N LEU A 413 -17.72 -5.29 23.96
CA LEU A 413 -16.28 -5.06 24.08
C LEU A 413 -15.86 -4.81 25.54
N PHE A 414 -16.78 -4.83 26.50
CA PHE A 414 -16.49 -4.60 27.92
C PHE A 414 -16.88 -5.81 28.76
N ASP A 415 -16.05 -6.14 29.75
CA ASP A 415 -16.41 -7.15 30.76
C ASP A 415 -17.41 -6.58 31.79
N GLY A 416 -17.90 -7.43 32.70
CA GLY A 416 -18.82 -7.01 33.77
C GLY A 416 -18.24 -6.00 34.77
N GLN A 417 -16.94 -5.71 34.70
CA GLN A 417 -16.23 -4.72 35.50
C GLN A 417 -15.96 -3.42 34.71
N GLY A 418 -16.37 -3.35 33.44
CA GLY A 418 -16.17 -2.22 32.55
C GLY A 418 -14.77 -2.14 31.93
N ASN A 419 -13.96 -3.19 32.03
CA ASN A 419 -12.67 -3.23 31.35
C ASN A 419 -12.85 -3.61 29.89
N LEU A 420 -12.07 -3.00 29.00
CA LEU A 420 -12.07 -3.36 27.58
C LEU A 420 -11.54 -4.78 27.40
N ILE A 421 -12.36 -5.66 26.84
CA ILE A 421 -11.94 -6.99 26.39
C ILE A 421 -10.98 -6.78 25.21
N PRO A 422 -9.79 -7.39 25.22
CA PRO A 422 -8.82 -7.30 24.11
C PRO A 422 -9.28 -8.13 22.91
N LYS A 423 -10.45 -7.79 22.36
CA LYS A 423 -11.05 -8.34 21.15
C LYS A 423 -11.19 -7.21 20.14
N ARG A 424 -10.76 -7.46 18.90
CA ARG A 424 -10.92 -6.49 17.82
C ARG A 424 -12.39 -6.41 17.44
N ARG A 425 -12.85 -5.20 17.13
CA ARG A 425 -14.26 -4.90 16.83
C ARG A 425 -14.86 -5.78 15.72
N TYR A 426 -14.08 -6.01 14.66
CA TYR A 426 -14.46 -6.77 13.47
C TYR A 426 -13.86 -8.18 13.42
N ASP A 427 -13.59 -8.79 14.58
CA ASP A 427 -13.02 -10.14 14.67
C ASP A 427 -14.06 -11.12 15.24
N PHE A 428 -14.45 -12.10 14.43
CA PHE A 428 -15.45 -13.12 14.73
C PHE A 428 -15.09 -14.47 14.11
N ASP A 429 -15.60 -15.55 14.70
CA ASP A 429 -15.32 -16.92 14.29
C ASP A 429 -16.46 -17.49 13.45
N ASP A 430 -16.09 -18.19 12.37
CA ASP A 430 -16.98 -18.88 11.42
C ASP A 430 -16.94 -20.41 11.57
N SER A 431 -16.34 -20.91 12.67
CA SER A 431 -16.30 -22.34 12.94
C SER A 431 -17.47 -22.75 13.81
N GLU A 432 -18.44 -23.48 13.23
CA GLU A 432 -19.26 -24.41 14.02
C GLU A 432 -18.32 -25.43 14.68
N GLU A 433 -18.45 -25.63 15.98
CA GLU A 433 -17.60 -26.52 16.80
C GLU A 433 -17.42 -27.91 16.14
N ASN A 434 -16.18 -28.27 15.78
CA ASN A 434 -15.77 -29.68 15.65
C ASN A 434 -15.02 -30.07 16.93
N SER A 435 -15.78 -30.36 17.98
CA SER A 435 -15.31 -30.68 19.33
C SER A 435 -14.79 -32.12 19.47
N ASN A 436 -13.84 -32.54 18.62
CA ASN A 436 -13.22 -33.87 18.73
C ASN A 436 -11.68 -33.86 18.87
N SER A 437 -11.02 -32.71 18.96
CA SER A 437 -9.60 -32.67 19.34
C SER A 437 -9.47 -32.40 20.84
N SER A 438 -8.81 -33.33 21.54
CA SER A 438 -8.52 -33.33 22.97
C SER A 438 -7.54 -32.22 23.44
N GLU A 439 -7.39 -31.14 22.67
CA GLU A 439 -6.42 -30.06 22.89
C GLU A 439 -7.05 -28.69 23.17
N GLN A 440 -8.36 -28.63 23.48
CA GLN A 440 -8.95 -27.41 24.05
C GLN A 440 -8.76 -27.39 25.57
N LYS A 441 -7.58 -26.96 26.03
CA LYS A 441 -7.37 -26.57 27.45
C LYS A 441 -7.66 -25.09 27.72
N ASP A 442 -7.89 -24.27 26.70
CA ASP A 442 -8.31 -22.88 26.87
C ASP A 442 -9.79 -22.72 26.51
N GLY A 443 -10.66 -22.65 27.52
CA GLY A 443 -12.12 -22.54 27.40
C GLY A 443 -12.64 -21.23 26.79
N LYS A 444 -12.20 -20.85 25.59
CA LYS A 444 -12.77 -19.73 24.83
C LYS A 444 -13.70 -20.27 23.75
N GLY A 445 -15.01 -20.21 24.01
CA GLY A 445 -16.05 -20.51 23.01
C GLY A 445 -15.95 -19.63 21.76
N ALA A 446 -16.71 -19.97 20.71
CA ALA A 446 -16.73 -19.26 19.44
C ALA A 446 -16.95 -17.74 19.61
N ARG A 447 -16.10 -16.92 18.99
CA ARG A 447 -16.24 -15.46 19.02
C ARG A 447 -17.40 -15.00 18.14
N LEU A 448 -18.52 -14.61 18.75
CA LEU A 448 -19.63 -13.99 18.03
C LEU A 448 -19.26 -12.58 17.53
N PRO A 449 -19.85 -12.11 16.41
CA PRO A 449 -19.70 -10.74 15.96
C PRO A 449 -20.32 -9.76 16.96
N THR A 450 -19.71 -8.58 17.08
CA THR A 450 -20.27 -7.46 17.86
C THR A 450 -21.45 -6.84 17.11
N ARG A 451 -22.35 -6.12 17.79
CA ARG A 451 -23.45 -5.40 17.12
C ARG A 451 -22.91 -4.44 16.05
N VAL A 452 -21.81 -3.74 16.35
CA VAL A 452 -21.18 -2.84 15.38
C VAL A 452 -20.64 -3.60 14.15
N ALA A 453 -20.11 -4.82 14.34
CA ALA A 453 -19.70 -5.66 13.21
C ALA A 453 -20.89 -6.11 12.36
N ILE A 454 -22.03 -6.44 12.98
CA ILE A 454 -23.25 -6.82 12.26
C ILE A 454 -23.77 -5.64 11.41
N GLU A 455 -23.87 -4.44 12.00
CA GLU A 455 -24.26 -3.22 11.27
C GLU A 455 -23.29 -2.91 10.12
N ALA A 456 -21.99 -3.14 10.33
CA ALA A 456 -20.98 -2.96 9.29
C ALA A 456 -21.14 -3.96 8.14
N ILE A 457 -21.48 -5.23 8.42
CA ILE A 457 -21.77 -6.24 7.40
C ILE A 457 -22.98 -5.81 6.57
N SER A 458 -24.07 -5.39 7.21
CA SER A 458 -25.29 -4.92 6.53
C SER A 458 -24.99 -3.73 5.61
N LEU A 459 -24.24 -2.73 6.09
CA LEU A 459 -23.86 -1.56 5.28
C LEU A 459 -22.92 -1.94 4.12
N ALA A 460 -21.90 -2.76 4.39
CA ALA A 460 -20.95 -3.22 3.38
C ALA A 460 -21.64 -4.01 2.27
N HIS A 461 -22.60 -4.86 2.63
CA HIS A 461 -23.41 -5.60 1.68
C HIS A 461 -24.29 -4.67 0.84
N ARG A 462 -25.02 -3.74 1.46
CA ARG A 462 -25.91 -2.82 0.76
C ARG A 462 -25.15 -1.97 -0.26
N ILE A 463 -24.02 -1.36 0.13
CA ILE A 463 -23.23 -0.54 -0.80
C ILE A 463 -22.64 -1.37 -1.95
N GLN A 464 -22.21 -2.61 -1.69
CA GLN A 464 -21.70 -3.50 -2.73
C GLN A 464 -22.80 -3.86 -3.74
N VAL A 465 -24.00 -4.23 -3.28
CA VAL A 465 -25.14 -4.54 -4.16
C VAL A 465 -25.60 -3.30 -4.94
N ASP A 466 -25.71 -2.15 -4.28
CA ASP A 466 -26.05 -0.88 -4.94
C ASP A 466 -25.06 -0.54 -6.07
N VAL A 467 -23.75 -0.63 -5.82
CA VAL A 467 -22.71 -0.36 -6.82
C VAL A 467 -22.77 -1.36 -7.98
N GLU A 468 -22.99 -2.63 -7.69
CA GLU A 468 -23.18 -3.65 -8.72
C GLU A 468 -24.38 -3.35 -9.62
N ASP A 469 -25.55 -3.10 -9.03
CA ASP A 469 -26.80 -2.83 -9.78
C ASP A 469 -26.62 -1.62 -10.73
N ILE A 470 -26.17 -0.47 -10.20
CA ILE A 470 -26.06 0.76 -11.00
C ILE A 470 -24.99 0.63 -12.10
N THR A 471 -23.92 -0.11 -11.83
CA THR A 471 -22.80 -0.25 -12.76
C THR A 471 -23.16 -1.22 -13.87
N ILE A 472 -23.89 -2.30 -13.57
CA ILE A 472 -24.44 -3.20 -14.59
C ILE A 472 -25.34 -2.42 -15.54
N ASP A 473 -26.28 -1.64 -15.01
CA ASP A 473 -27.19 -0.84 -15.84
C ASP A 473 -26.42 0.19 -16.69
N PHE A 474 -25.42 0.85 -16.10
CA PHE A 474 -24.58 1.83 -16.78
C PHE A 474 -23.74 1.22 -17.90
N VAL A 475 -23.00 0.14 -17.61
CA VAL A 475 -22.15 -0.54 -18.61
C VAL A 475 -23.03 -1.17 -19.69
N LYS A 476 -24.19 -1.74 -19.33
CA LYS A 476 -25.14 -2.29 -20.30
C LYS A 476 -25.65 -1.22 -21.25
N HIS A 477 -26.01 -0.06 -20.72
CA HIS A 477 -26.47 1.07 -21.53
C HIS A 477 -25.42 1.49 -22.58
N PHE A 478 -24.16 1.64 -22.19
CA PHE A 478 -23.10 2.00 -23.15
C PHE A 478 -22.69 0.85 -24.06
N GLN A 479 -22.81 -0.41 -23.63
CA GLN A 479 -22.70 -1.57 -24.52
C GLN A 479 -23.76 -1.51 -25.63
N ASP A 480 -25.01 -1.19 -25.28
CA ASP A 480 -26.11 -1.12 -26.25
C ASP A 480 -25.97 0.07 -27.22
N ILE A 481 -25.43 1.21 -26.75
CA ILE A 481 -25.17 2.39 -27.60
C ILE A 481 -23.99 2.16 -28.54
N THR A 482 -22.87 1.65 -28.01
CA THR A 482 -21.62 1.52 -28.78
C THR A 482 -21.62 0.29 -29.68
N GLY A 483 -22.36 -0.75 -29.31
CA GLY A 483 -22.34 -2.05 -29.98
C GLY A 483 -21.04 -2.83 -29.77
N GLU A 484 -20.18 -2.40 -28.86
CA GLU A 484 -18.90 -3.07 -28.57
C GLU A 484 -19.12 -4.38 -27.82
N ASP A 485 -18.34 -5.39 -28.21
CA ASP A 485 -18.41 -6.75 -27.67
C ASP A 485 -17.25 -7.10 -26.75
N ASN A 486 -16.29 -6.19 -26.55
CA ASN A 486 -15.18 -6.33 -25.62
C ASN A 486 -15.15 -5.17 -24.61
N LEU A 487 -14.83 -5.49 -23.36
CA LEU A 487 -14.84 -4.54 -22.24
C LEU A 487 -13.45 -4.43 -21.61
N CYS A 488 -12.98 -3.20 -21.39
CA CYS A 488 -11.90 -2.86 -20.49
C CYS A 488 -12.46 -2.11 -19.28
N ILE A 489 -11.91 -2.36 -18.09
CA ILE A 489 -12.24 -1.65 -16.86
C ILE A 489 -10.98 -0.99 -16.29
N ALA A 490 -11.09 0.28 -15.87
CA ALA A 490 -10.03 1.05 -15.21
C ALA A 490 -10.62 2.04 -14.19
N GLY A 491 -9.75 2.79 -13.50
CA GLY A 491 -10.05 3.58 -12.31
C GLY A 491 -10.04 2.73 -11.04
N GLY A 492 -9.92 3.37 -9.86
CA GLY A 492 -9.80 2.67 -8.57
C GLY A 492 -10.93 1.68 -8.26
N VAL A 493 -12.14 1.88 -8.81
CA VAL A 493 -13.27 0.93 -8.68
C VAL A 493 -12.99 -0.38 -9.43
N GLY A 494 -12.12 -0.37 -10.44
CA GLY A 494 -11.65 -1.56 -11.15
C GLY A 494 -10.88 -2.56 -10.27
N LEU A 495 -10.49 -2.18 -9.04
CA LEU A 495 -9.96 -3.12 -8.04
C LEU A 495 -11.05 -3.99 -7.38
N ASN A 496 -12.33 -3.69 -7.61
CA ASN A 496 -13.47 -4.45 -7.10
C ASN A 496 -13.69 -5.73 -7.93
N SER A 497 -12.99 -6.80 -7.55
CA SER A 497 -13.04 -8.08 -8.26
C SER A 497 -14.43 -8.74 -8.27
N VAL A 498 -15.29 -8.40 -7.30
CA VAL A 498 -16.67 -8.91 -7.24
C VAL A 498 -17.50 -8.28 -8.35
N LEU A 499 -17.45 -6.95 -8.46
CA LEU A 499 -18.08 -6.19 -9.53
C LEU A 499 -17.57 -6.64 -10.90
N ASN A 500 -16.24 -6.73 -11.07
CA ASN A 500 -15.64 -7.15 -12.34
C ASN A 500 -16.13 -8.55 -12.76
N GLY A 501 -16.16 -9.50 -11.81
CA GLY A 501 -16.67 -10.84 -12.05
C GLY A 501 -18.13 -10.84 -12.49
N LYS A 502 -18.96 -9.97 -11.89
CA LYS A 502 -20.37 -9.81 -12.23
C LYS A 502 -20.55 -9.21 -13.63
N LEU A 503 -19.86 -8.11 -13.94
CA LEU A 503 -19.89 -7.46 -15.26
C LEU A 503 -19.48 -8.41 -16.38
N SER A 504 -18.39 -9.17 -16.18
CA SER A 504 -17.90 -10.12 -17.17
C SER A 504 -18.91 -11.25 -17.44
N ARG A 505 -19.56 -11.79 -16.40
CA ARG A 505 -20.52 -12.90 -16.55
C ARG A 505 -21.90 -12.48 -17.05
N GLU A 506 -22.43 -11.36 -16.58
CA GLU A 506 -23.85 -11.02 -16.77
C GLU A 506 -24.12 -10.19 -18.04
N LEU A 507 -23.14 -9.42 -18.52
CA LEU A 507 -23.34 -8.51 -19.66
C LEU A 507 -23.00 -9.13 -21.03
N GLY A 508 -22.51 -10.37 -21.06
CA GLY A 508 -22.28 -11.11 -22.31
C GLY A 508 -21.19 -10.52 -23.23
N PHE A 509 -20.22 -9.79 -22.67
CA PHE A 509 -19.03 -9.41 -23.42
C PHE A 509 -18.24 -10.66 -23.85
N LYS A 510 -17.67 -10.65 -25.06
CA LYS A 510 -16.83 -11.73 -25.57
C LYS A 510 -15.49 -11.80 -24.83
N LYS A 511 -14.91 -10.63 -24.55
CA LYS A 511 -13.65 -10.52 -23.79
C LYS A 511 -13.77 -9.39 -22.78
N THR A 512 -13.26 -9.62 -21.57
CA THR A 512 -13.11 -8.60 -20.54
C THR A 512 -11.65 -8.51 -20.16
N PHE A 513 -11.10 -7.30 -20.08
CA PHE A 513 -9.73 -7.06 -19.66
C PHE A 513 -9.67 -6.03 -18.53
N ILE A 514 -8.93 -6.37 -17.49
CA ILE A 514 -8.61 -5.48 -16.37
C ILE A 514 -7.09 -5.61 -16.18
N SER A 515 -6.37 -4.49 -16.18
CA SER A 515 -4.94 -4.47 -15.91
C SER A 515 -4.65 -4.94 -14.46
N PRO A 516 -3.41 -5.31 -14.12
CA PRO A 516 -3.06 -5.60 -12.73
C PRO A 516 -3.07 -4.35 -11.82
N TYR A 517 -3.06 -3.16 -12.43
CA TYR A 517 -3.02 -1.84 -11.83
C TYR A 517 -4.16 -0.96 -12.40
N PRO A 518 -5.44 -1.28 -12.15
CA PRO A 518 -6.53 -0.50 -12.72
C PRO A 518 -6.70 0.87 -12.04
N GLY A 519 -6.07 1.12 -10.88
CA GLY A 519 -6.11 2.40 -10.17
C GLY A 519 -4.98 3.34 -10.57
N ASP A 520 -4.69 4.32 -9.71
CA ASP A 520 -3.74 5.42 -9.95
C ASP A 520 -2.29 4.94 -10.12
N ASP A 521 -1.97 3.78 -9.55
CA ASP A 521 -0.72 3.05 -9.78
C ASP A 521 -0.50 2.66 -11.25
N GLY A 522 -1.57 2.62 -12.05
CA GLY A 522 -1.55 2.33 -13.49
C GLY A 522 -1.43 3.55 -14.39
N ILE A 523 -1.59 4.76 -13.85
CA ILE A 523 -1.60 6.01 -14.64
C ILE A 523 -0.27 6.22 -15.38
N ALA A 524 0.85 5.93 -14.74
CA ALA A 524 2.17 6.00 -15.37
C ALA A 524 2.26 5.13 -16.63
N VAL A 525 1.65 3.94 -16.62
CA VAL A 525 1.60 3.07 -17.81
C VAL A 525 0.74 3.70 -18.90
N GLY A 526 -0.39 4.32 -18.54
CA GLY A 526 -1.24 5.06 -19.48
C GLY A 526 -0.54 6.24 -20.13
N CYS A 527 0.18 7.04 -19.33
CA CYS A 527 1.02 8.14 -19.79
C CYS A 527 2.11 7.64 -20.76
N CYS A 528 2.85 6.60 -20.38
CA CYS A 528 3.89 6.00 -21.21
C CYS A 528 3.31 5.49 -22.55
N ALA A 529 2.16 4.80 -22.51
CA ALA A 529 1.50 4.29 -23.70
C ALA A 529 1.03 5.41 -24.64
N TYR A 530 0.49 6.52 -24.10
CA TYR A 530 0.19 7.70 -24.91
C TYR A 530 1.45 8.31 -25.54
N GLY A 531 2.54 8.38 -24.78
CA GLY A 531 3.83 8.88 -25.27
C GLY A 531 4.36 8.09 -26.47
N LEU A 532 4.24 6.75 -26.44
CA LEU A 532 4.67 5.82 -27.49
C LEU A 532 3.74 5.82 -28.71
N PHE A 533 2.43 5.69 -28.51
CA PHE A 533 1.49 5.36 -29.58
C PHE A 533 0.67 6.56 -30.06
N GLY A 534 0.52 7.59 -29.22
CA GLY A 534 -0.32 8.76 -29.49
C GLY A 534 -1.73 8.41 -29.92
N ASN A 535 -2.34 9.29 -30.71
CA ASN A 535 -3.67 9.11 -31.24
C ASN A 535 -3.79 9.77 -32.62
N GLU A 536 -4.05 8.96 -33.65
CA GLU A 536 -4.05 9.44 -35.04
C GLU A 536 -5.07 10.56 -35.30
N SER A 537 -6.22 10.49 -34.62
CA SER A 537 -7.27 11.50 -34.74
C SER A 537 -6.81 12.84 -34.14
N LEU A 538 -6.16 12.80 -32.96
CA LEU A 538 -5.57 14.00 -32.38
C LEU A 538 -4.41 14.54 -33.22
N ASP A 539 -3.57 13.67 -33.79
CA ASP A 539 -2.47 14.07 -34.67
C ASP A 539 -2.98 14.80 -35.92
N LYS A 540 -4.09 14.31 -36.49
CA LYS A 540 -4.73 14.92 -37.65
C LYS A 540 -5.26 16.32 -37.33
N LEU A 541 -5.91 16.50 -36.19
CA LEU A 541 -6.43 17.80 -35.74
C LEU A 541 -5.29 18.81 -35.53
N LYS A 542 -4.18 18.39 -34.90
CA LYS A 542 -3.00 19.24 -34.75
C LYS A 542 -2.42 19.70 -36.09
N ARG A 543 -2.39 18.83 -37.10
CA ARG A 543 -1.94 19.18 -38.46
C ARG A 543 -2.89 20.16 -39.17
N GLU A 544 -4.20 19.98 -39.01
CA GLU A 544 -5.22 20.85 -39.60
C GLU A 544 -5.25 22.25 -38.95
N GLU A 545 -4.93 22.36 -37.66
CA GLU A 545 -4.84 23.66 -36.99
C GLU A 545 -3.58 24.46 -37.35
N ASN A 546 -2.51 23.80 -37.79
CA ASN A 546 -1.22 24.41 -38.13
C ASN A 546 -1.09 24.86 -39.61
N THR A 547 -2.18 24.90 -40.38
CA THR A 547 -2.15 25.20 -41.83
C THR A 547 -1.80 26.65 -42.21
N ASP A 548 -1.56 27.55 -41.26
CA ASP A 548 -1.15 28.95 -41.53
C ASP A 548 0.39 29.15 -41.60
N SER A 549 1.19 28.10 -41.40
CA SER A 549 2.65 28.12 -41.57
C SER A 549 3.10 27.11 -42.62
N GLU A 550 3.04 27.48 -43.91
CA GLU A 550 3.51 26.66 -45.04
C GLU A 550 5.05 26.52 -45.12
N GLU A 551 5.84 27.09 -44.22
CA GLU A 551 7.31 26.98 -44.28
C GLU A 551 7.94 26.71 -42.91
N ASN A 552 8.63 25.56 -42.81
CA ASN A 552 9.66 25.18 -41.82
C ASN A 552 9.27 24.35 -40.59
N ASP A 553 8.56 23.23 -40.74
CA ASP A 553 8.70 22.13 -39.75
C ASP A 553 8.79 20.74 -40.40
N SER A 554 9.71 20.61 -41.36
CA SER A 554 10.12 19.31 -41.91
C SER A 554 11.42 18.78 -41.27
N THR A 555 11.84 19.39 -40.16
CA THR A 555 13.16 19.13 -39.53
C THR A 555 13.10 18.61 -38.09
N LYS A 556 11.97 18.67 -37.36
CA LYS A 556 11.79 17.82 -36.18
C LYS A 556 11.24 16.48 -36.65
N GLY A 557 12.13 15.52 -36.90
CA GLY A 557 11.74 14.19 -37.37
C GLY A 557 10.83 13.52 -36.35
N GLU A 558 9.53 13.41 -36.63
CA GLU A 558 8.64 12.52 -35.87
C GLU A 558 9.23 11.11 -35.97
N GLN A 559 9.81 10.65 -34.86
CA GLN A 559 10.36 9.32 -34.74
C GLN A 559 9.24 8.32 -35.04
N ALA A 560 9.54 7.31 -35.87
CA ALA A 560 8.54 6.33 -36.26
C ALA A 560 8.01 5.61 -35.00
N ARG A 561 6.71 5.77 -34.70
CA ARG A 561 6.08 5.15 -33.54
C ARG A 561 6.27 3.62 -33.55
N PRO A 562 6.55 3.00 -32.40
CA PRO A 562 6.71 1.56 -32.31
C PRO A 562 5.37 0.83 -32.53
N PRO A 563 5.40 -0.49 -32.82
CA PRO A 563 4.18 -1.30 -32.88
C PRO A 563 3.43 -1.30 -31.55
N ILE A 564 2.10 -1.20 -31.61
CA ILE A 564 1.26 -1.27 -30.41
C ILE A 564 1.34 -2.64 -29.73
N TRP A 565 1.16 -2.65 -28.41
CA TRP A 565 1.12 -3.89 -27.63
C TRP A 565 -0.02 -4.81 -28.07
N LYS A 566 0.36 -6.03 -28.47
CA LYS A 566 -0.58 -7.08 -28.92
C LYS A 566 -1.09 -7.96 -27.77
N ALA A 567 -0.42 -7.92 -26.63
CA ALA A 567 -0.71 -8.72 -25.46
C ALA A 567 -0.57 -7.83 -24.20
N PRO A 568 -1.19 -8.24 -23.08
CA PRO A 568 -0.98 -7.60 -21.78
C PRO A 568 0.50 -7.51 -21.45
N ILE A 569 0.90 -6.40 -20.85
CA ILE A 569 2.28 -6.26 -20.38
C ILE A 569 2.48 -7.21 -19.19
N SER A 570 3.68 -7.76 -19.06
CA SER A 570 4.06 -8.48 -17.85
C SER A 570 3.84 -7.59 -16.62
N PRO A 571 3.28 -8.11 -15.51
CA PRO A 571 3.25 -7.35 -14.26
C PRO A 571 4.64 -7.25 -13.62
N TYR A 572 5.59 -8.09 -14.00
CA TYR A 572 6.93 -8.21 -13.39
C TYR A 572 7.89 -7.17 -14.00
N LEU A 573 7.74 -5.91 -13.60
CA LEU A 573 8.44 -4.74 -14.19
C LEU A 573 9.25 -3.93 -13.18
N GLY A 574 9.23 -4.28 -11.89
CA GLY A 574 10.02 -3.58 -10.90
C GLY A 574 11.52 -3.91 -10.99
N PRO A 575 12.29 -3.45 -10.00
CA PRO A 575 13.70 -3.81 -9.80
C PRO A 575 13.95 -5.31 -9.87
N ASP A 576 15.07 -5.69 -10.49
CA ASP A 576 15.59 -7.05 -10.45
C ASP A 576 16.74 -7.11 -9.42
N PRO A 577 16.55 -7.81 -8.29
CA PRO A 577 17.58 -7.88 -7.26
C PRO A 577 18.77 -8.73 -7.76
N SER A 578 19.96 -8.16 -7.76
CA SER A 578 21.17 -8.90 -8.14
C SER A 578 21.48 -10.03 -7.14
N GLU A 579 22.17 -11.08 -7.60
CA GLU A 579 22.64 -12.14 -6.71
C GLU A 579 23.52 -11.57 -5.58
N MET A 580 24.29 -10.51 -5.88
CA MET A 580 25.10 -9.80 -4.90
C MET A 580 24.25 -9.10 -3.84
N ALA A 581 23.17 -8.41 -4.22
CA ALA A 581 22.27 -7.77 -3.26
C ALA A 581 21.59 -8.81 -2.34
N ILE A 582 21.10 -9.91 -2.92
CA ILE A 582 20.51 -11.01 -2.14
C ILE A 582 21.53 -11.58 -1.15
N LYS A 583 22.75 -11.87 -1.62
CA LYS A 583 23.83 -12.40 -0.78
C LYS A 583 24.18 -11.43 0.35
N ALA A 584 24.34 -10.14 0.05
CA ALA A 584 24.67 -9.11 1.03
C ALA A 584 23.59 -9.03 2.13
N ALA A 585 22.32 -9.02 1.75
CA ALA A 585 21.21 -9.01 2.71
C ALA A 585 21.19 -10.26 3.60
N VAL A 586 21.43 -11.45 3.02
CA VAL A 586 21.51 -12.71 3.78
C VAL A 586 22.71 -12.72 4.74
N GLU A 587 23.88 -12.28 4.28
CA GLU A 587 25.10 -12.21 5.10
C GLU A 587 24.94 -11.22 6.26
N ALA A 588 24.33 -10.06 6.02
CA ALA A 588 24.02 -9.08 7.05
C ALA A 588 23.09 -9.66 8.14
N ALA A 589 22.20 -10.58 7.77
CA ALA A 589 21.24 -11.20 8.67
C ALA A 589 21.64 -12.59 9.20
N ILE A 590 22.83 -13.11 8.84
CA ILE A 590 23.26 -14.47 9.18
C ILE A 590 23.19 -14.82 10.68
N PRO A 591 23.36 -13.90 11.66
CA PRO A 591 23.24 -14.26 13.07
C PRO A 591 21.85 -14.80 13.46
N TRP A 592 20.80 -14.41 12.73
CA TRP A 592 19.41 -14.74 13.01
C TRP A 592 18.84 -15.82 12.08
N LEU A 593 19.61 -16.24 11.07
CA LEU A 593 19.15 -17.10 9.99
C LEU A 593 19.85 -18.47 10.01
N GLU A 594 19.10 -19.49 9.65
CA GLU A 594 19.61 -20.78 9.20
C GLU A 594 19.40 -20.81 7.67
N VAL A 595 20.49 -20.96 6.92
CA VAL A 595 20.49 -20.73 5.47
C VAL A 595 21.04 -21.95 4.76
N ASP A 596 20.22 -22.53 3.88
CA ASP A 596 20.62 -23.56 2.93
C ASP A 596 20.72 -22.96 1.53
N ILE A 597 21.86 -23.15 0.88
CA ILE A 597 22.07 -22.74 -0.53
C ILE A 597 21.77 -23.94 -1.42
N VAL A 598 20.65 -23.89 -2.13
CA VAL A 598 20.14 -24.99 -2.97
C VAL A 598 20.03 -24.51 -4.41
N ARG A 599 21.07 -24.81 -5.21
CA ARG A 599 21.14 -24.40 -6.63
C ARG A 599 20.23 -25.21 -7.55
N ASP A 600 19.90 -26.44 -7.16
CA ASP A 600 19.00 -27.28 -7.96
C ASP A 600 17.55 -26.80 -7.78
N GLU A 601 16.97 -26.27 -8.86
CA GLU A 601 15.61 -25.73 -8.87
C GLU A 601 14.58 -26.78 -8.44
N GLY A 602 14.70 -28.02 -8.93
CA GLY A 602 13.78 -29.11 -8.60
C GLY A 602 13.72 -29.36 -7.10
N THR A 603 14.89 -29.47 -6.46
CA THR A 603 15.04 -29.68 -5.02
C THR A 603 14.48 -28.51 -4.21
N ARG A 604 14.74 -27.25 -4.62
CA ARG A 604 14.12 -26.08 -3.96
C ARG A 604 12.60 -26.12 -4.00
N LEU A 605 12.04 -26.44 -5.16
CA LEU A 605 10.60 -26.52 -5.33
C LEU A 605 10.02 -27.66 -4.48
N ASP A 606 10.69 -28.81 -4.40
CA ASP A 606 10.28 -29.92 -3.55
C ASP A 606 10.27 -29.52 -2.07
N MET A 607 11.35 -28.91 -1.56
CA MET A 607 11.41 -28.41 -0.17
C MET A 607 10.30 -27.39 0.13
N THR A 608 10.02 -26.50 -0.83
CA THR A 608 8.97 -25.48 -0.70
C THR A 608 7.58 -26.11 -0.64
N VAL A 609 7.30 -27.05 -1.53
CA VAL A 609 6.01 -27.75 -1.62
C VAL A 609 5.78 -28.64 -0.41
N GLU A 610 6.81 -29.33 0.08
CA GLU A 610 6.75 -30.13 1.30
C GLU A 610 6.41 -29.28 2.52
N GLU A 611 7.03 -28.10 2.67
CA GLU A 611 6.73 -27.17 3.76
C GLU A 611 5.26 -26.69 3.71
N ILE A 612 4.76 -26.35 2.52
CA ILE A 612 3.35 -25.98 2.34
C ILE A 612 2.42 -27.16 2.70
N ASP A 613 2.71 -28.39 2.23
CA ASP A 613 1.87 -29.57 2.48
C ASP A 613 1.75 -29.92 3.97
N ILE A 614 2.86 -29.82 4.73
CA ILE A 614 2.80 -30.03 6.19
C ILE A 614 2.10 -28.88 6.93
N GLY A 615 1.88 -27.75 6.26
CA GLY A 615 1.06 -26.62 6.74
C GLY A 615 1.86 -25.39 7.14
N GLY A 616 3.14 -25.35 6.78
CA GLY A 616 3.96 -24.16 6.90
C GLY A 616 3.49 -23.06 5.95
N VAL A 617 3.76 -21.83 6.35
CA VAL A 617 3.59 -20.60 5.60
C VAL A 617 4.96 -20.24 5.02
N VAL A 618 5.02 -20.14 3.69
CA VAL A 618 6.28 -19.88 2.97
C VAL A 618 6.23 -18.48 2.37
N ALA A 619 7.24 -17.67 2.63
CA ALA A 619 7.47 -16.43 1.89
C ALA A 619 8.31 -16.72 0.64
N LEU A 620 7.91 -16.15 -0.48
CA LEU A 620 8.56 -16.28 -1.78
C LEU A 620 9.00 -14.90 -2.27
N TYR A 621 10.30 -14.78 -2.53
CA TYR A 621 10.95 -13.60 -3.10
C TYR A 621 11.77 -14.04 -4.32
N GLN A 622 11.30 -13.73 -5.52
CA GLN A 622 11.96 -14.15 -6.75
C GLN A 622 11.80 -13.12 -7.86
N GLY A 623 12.85 -12.96 -8.67
CA GLY A 623 12.89 -12.09 -9.85
C GLY A 623 12.37 -10.67 -9.60
N ARG A 624 11.90 -10.05 -10.69
CA ARG A 624 11.34 -8.69 -10.70
C ARG A 624 10.03 -8.60 -9.95
N SER A 625 9.81 -7.55 -9.17
CA SER A 625 8.55 -7.36 -8.44
C SER A 625 7.36 -7.05 -9.37
N GLU A 626 6.17 -7.38 -8.88
CA GLU A 626 4.90 -7.07 -9.54
C GLU A 626 4.54 -5.58 -9.40
N LEU A 627 4.15 -4.93 -10.50
CA LEU A 627 3.46 -3.64 -10.45
C LEU A 627 1.99 -3.84 -10.05
N GLY A 628 1.57 -3.05 -9.06
CA GLY A 628 0.21 -3.00 -8.56
C GLY A 628 0.01 -3.56 -7.14
N PRO A 629 -1.24 -3.64 -6.66
CA PRO A 629 -1.53 -3.90 -5.25
C PRO A 629 -1.59 -5.39 -4.90
N ARG A 630 -1.38 -6.29 -5.88
CA ARG A 630 -1.50 -7.74 -5.71
C ARG A 630 -0.14 -8.40 -5.90
N ALA A 631 0.20 -9.30 -5.00
CA ALA A 631 1.30 -10.23 -5.24
C ALA A 631 0.83 -11.35 -6.16
N LEU A 632 1.64 -11.67 -7.16
CA LEU A 632 1.33 -12.59 -8.25
C LEU A 632 2.43 -13.65 -8.40
N GLY A 633 3.06 -14.05 -7.30
CA GLY A 633 4.05 -15.12 -7.26
C GLY A 633 5.51 -14.67 -7.09
N HIS A 634 5.81 -13.36 -7.07
CA HIS A 634 7.18 -12.85 -6.98
C HIS A 634 7.51 -12.20 -5.63
N ARG A 635 6.51 -11.58 -4.98
CA ARG A 635 6.59 -11.07 -3.60
C ARG A 635 5.42 -11.59 -2.77
N SER A 636 5.39 -12.90 -2.56
CA SER A 636 4.19 -13.64 -2.13
C SER A 636 4.39 -14.40 -0.81
N ILE A 637 3.31 -14.57 -0.05
CA ILE A 637 3.23 -15.55 1.04
C ILE A 637 2.28 -16.66 0.57
N LEU A 638 2.80 -17.89 0.58
CA LEU A 638 2.15 -19.10 0.13
C LEU A 638 1.73 -19.97 1.30
N ALA A 639 0.58 -20.63 1.16
CA ALA A 639 0.08 -21.57 2.17
C ALA A 639 -0.84 -22.63 1.55
N ASP A 640 -1.16 -23.66 2.32
CA ASP A 640 -2.02 -24.76 1.89
C ASP A 640 -3.50 -24.34 1.81
N PRO A 641 -4.13 -24.34 0.61
CA PRO A 641 -5.52 -23.94 0.45
C PRO A 641 -6.53 -24.91 1.10
N ARG A 642 -6.10 -26.14 1.44
CA ARG A 642 -6.94 -27.19 2.02
C ARG A 642 -7.22 -26.97 3.51
N LYS A 643 -6.38 -26.18 4.20
CA LYS A 643 -6.41 -26.03 5.66
C LYS A 643 -7.14 -24.76 6.09
N LYS A 644 -8.44 -24.87 6.46
CA LYS A 644 -9.27 -23.71 6.90
C LYS A 644 -8.62 -22.92 8.05
N GLY A 645 -7.93 -23.60 8.97
CA GLY A 645 -7.25 -22.98 10.12
C GLY A 645 -6.16 -21.96 9.73
N LEU A 646 -5.53 -22.12 8.56
CA LEU A 646 -4.48 -21.21 8.09
C LEU A 646 -5.01 -19.81 7.78
N VAL A 647 -6.28 -19.67 7.40
CA VAL A 647 -6.88 -18.34 7.17
C VAL A 647 -6.80 -17.49 8.42
N ARG A 648 -7.25 -18.06 9.55
CA ARG A 648 -7.22 -17.37 10.84
C ARG A 648 -5.79 -17.13 11.29
N PHE A 649 -4.93 -18.14 11.18
CA PHE A 649 -3.52 -18.04 11.57
C PHE A 649 -2.80 -16.91 10.82
N ILE A 650 -2.89 -16.89 9.49
CA ILE A 650 -2.25 -15.86 8.66
C ILE A 650 -2.85 -14.49 8.97
N ASN A 651 -4.17 -14.36 9.10
CA ASN A 651 -4.76 -13.06 9.42
C ASN A 651 -4.34 -12.54 10.81
N GLN A 652 -4.27 -13.40 11.84
CA GLN A 652 -3.99 -12.99 13.22
C GLN A 652 -2.49 -12.84 13.52
N HIS A 653 -1.66 -13.80 13.09
CA HIS A 653 -0.26 -13.89 13.48
C HIS A 653 0.70 -13.34 12.43
N VAL A 654 0.45 -13.57 11.14
CA VAL A 654 1.30 -13.07 10.05
C VAL A 654 0.95 -11.62 9.69
N LYS A 655 -0.32 -11.36 9.39
CA LYS A 655 -0.82 -10.08 8.86
C LYS A 655 -1.30 -9.12 9.92
N LYS A 656 -1.53 -9.62 11.14
CA LYS A 656 -2.07 -8.85 12.27
C LYS A 656 -3.31 -8.02 11.87
N ARG A 657 -4.21 -8.55 11.05
CA ARG A 657 -5.43 -7.89 10.51
C ARG A 657 -6.73 -8.61 10.90
N GLU A 658 -7.86 -8.14 10.39
CA GLU A 658 -9.19 -8.68 10.73
C GLU A 658 -9.39 -10.12 10.19
N SER A 659 -10.11 -10.98 10.91
CA SER A 659 -10.26 -12.41 10.57
C SER A 659 -11.10 -12.69 9.33
N PHE A 660 -12.05 -11.81 9.01
CA PHE A 660 -12.94 -11.94 7.85
C PHE A 660 -12.24 -11.72 6.50
N ARG A 661 -10.98 -11.25 6.51
CA ARG A 661 -10.25 -10.90 5.29
C ARG A 661 -9.95 -12.16 4.47
N PRO A 662 -10.47 -12.26 3.23
CA PRO A 662 -10.26 -13.46 2.43
C PRO A 662 -8.83 -13.57 1.88
N PHE A 663 -8.49 -14.77 1.43
CA PHE A 663 -7.31 -15.06 0.63
C PHE A 663 -7.71 -15.60 -0.75
N ALA A 664 -6.78 -15.51 -1.68
CA ALA A 664 -6.96 -15.87 -3.08
C ALA A 664 -6.10 -17.09 -3.42
N PRO A 665 -6.54 -17.96 -4.35
CA PRO A 665 -5.68 -19.00 -4.89
C PRO A 665 -4.91 -18.52 -6.13
N SER A 666 -3.66 -18.99 -6.25
CA SER A 666 -2.96 -19.13 -7.53
C SER A 666 -3.19 -20.52 -8.07
N VAL A 667 -3.77 -20.64 -9.25
CA VAL A 667 -4.26 -21.89 -9.85
C VAL A 667 -3.67 -22.11 -11.23
N LEU A 668 -3.31 -23.35 -11.54
CA LEU A 668 -2.91 -23.76 -12.89
C LEU A 668 -4.06 -23.49 -13.87
N ALA A 669 -3.79 -22.69 -14.91
CA ALA A 669 -4.81 -22.23 -15.84
C ALA A 669 -5.61 -23.38 -16.47
N GLU A 670 -4.93 -24.48 -16.80
CA GLU A 670 -5.49 -25.70 -17.39
C GLU A 670 -6.49 -26.45 -16.48
N HIS A 671 -6.51 -26.15 -15.17
CA HIS A 671 -7.39 -26.82 -14.20
C HIS A 671 -8.52 -25.93 -13.67
N VAL A 672 -8.64 -24.68 -14.12
CA VAL A 672 -9.63 -23.74 -13.55
C VAL A 672 -11.05 -24.26 -13.71
N SER A 673 -11.42 -24.74 -14.90
CA SER A 673 -12.77 -25.24 -15.20
C SER A 673 -13.18 -26.46 -14.37
N ASP A 674 -12.21 -27.24 -13.86
CA ASP A 674 -12.46 -28.40 -13.00
C ASP A 674 -12.87 -28.02 -11.57
N TRP A 675 -12.54 -26.80 -11.14
CA TRP A 675 -12.67 -26.33 -9.76
C TRP A 675 -13.65 -25.17 -9.58
N PHE A 676 -13.83 -24.36 -10.62
CA PHE A 676 -14.65 -23.17 -10.59
C PHE A 676 -15.76 -23.23 -11.65
N GLU A 677 -16.89 -22.60 -11.36
CA GLU A 677 -18.00 -22.38 -12.30
C GLU A 677 -17.60 -21.29 -13.28
N ALA A 678 -16.74 -21.69 -14.20
CA ALA A 678 -16.41 -20.94 -15.39
C ALA A 678 -16.66 -21.89 -16.55
N GLU A 679 -17.82 -21.77 -17.18
CA GLU A 679 -18.11 -22.51 -18.40
C GLU A 679 -17.13 -22.04 -19.48
N GLU A 680 -16.40 -23.00 -20.07
CA GLU A 680 -15.38 -22.83 -21.10
C GLU A 680 -14.67 -21.46 -21.06
N TYR A 681 -13.67 -21.32 -20.18
CA TYR A 681 -12.58 -20.39 -20.47
C TYR A 681 -11.99 -20.78 -21.83
N ASP A 682 -12.49 -20.16 -22.90
CA ASP A 682 -11.70 -19.93 -24.10
C ASP A 682 -10.39 -19.25 -23.67
N ASP A 683 -9.35 -19.30 -24.50
CA ASP A 683 -7.98 -18.81 -24.26
C ASP A 683 -7.89 -17.29 -23.92
N ASN A 684 -9.00 -16.63 -23.57
CA ASN A 684 -9.22 -15.20 -23.70
C ASN A 684 -9.85 -14.51 -22.48
N ASN A 685 -10.20 -15.22 -21.39
CA ASN A 685 -10.77 -14.60 -20.18
C ASN A 685 -10.04 -14.99 -18.88
N PHE A 686 -8.73 -15.25 -18.96
CA PHE A 686 -7.90 -15.54 -17.79
C PHE A 686 -8.03 -14.44 -16.72
N SER A 687 -7.98 -14.82 -15.44
CA SER A 687 -7.77 -13.88 -14.34
C SER A 687 -6.32 -13.97 -13.86
N PRO A 688 -5.31 -13.54 -14.65
CA PRO A 688 -3.90 -13.68 -14.27
C PRO A 688 -3.50 -12.72 -13.14
N PHE A 689 -4.35 -11.75 -12.80
CA PHE A 689 -4.01 -10.64 -11.92
C PHE A 689 -4.82 -10.60 -10.61
N MET A 690 -5.60 -11.64 -10.30
CA MET A 690 -6.58 -11.63 -9.19
C MET A 690 -7.64 -10.52 -9.31
N SER A 691 -8.04 -10.20 -10.54
CA SER A 691 -8.98 -9.10 -10.85
C SER A 691 -10.43 -9.55 -10.98
N LEU A 692 -10.70 -10.86 -11.02
CA LEU A 692 -12.05 -11.43 -11.16
C LEU A 692 -12.35 -12.47 -10.08
N THR A 693 -13.59 -12.50 -9.61
CA THR A 693 -14.12 -13.60 -8.79
C THR A 693 -14.86 -14.64 -9.64
N ALA A 694 -14.73 -15.90 -9.26
CA ALA A 694 -15.48 -17.02 -9.80
C ALA A 694 -16.10 -17.84 -8.65
N MET A 695 -17.19 -18.55 -8.93
CA MET A 695 -17.80 -19.44 -7.94
C MET A 695 -17.03 -20.75 -7.88
N VAL A 696 -16.66 -21.20 -6.68
CA VAL A 696 -16.10 -22.54 -6.49
C VAL A 696 -17.22 -23.55 -6.67
N ARG A 697 -16.98 -24.58 -7.51
CA ARG A 697 -17.94 -25.67 -7.71
C ARG A 697 -18.31 -26.29 -6.37
N LYS A 698 -19.61 -26.48 -6.14
CA LYS A 698 -20.17 -26.85 -4.83
C LYS A 698 -19.49 -28.06 -4.19
N GLU A 699 -19.19 -29.09 -4.99
CA GLU A 699 -18.52 -30.33 -4.58
C GLU A 699 -17.03 -30.17 -4.26
N LYS A 700 -16.40 -29.06 -4.67
CA LYS A 700 -14.98 -28.76 -4.44
C LYS A 700 -14.73 -27.83 -3.25
N ARG A 701 -15.74 -27.07 -2.80
CA ARG A 701 -15.62 -26.06 -1.72
C ARG A 701 -14.96 -26.61 -0.45
N ALA A 702 -15.34 -27.81 -0.03
CA ALA A 702 -14.78 -28.44 1.16
C ALA A 702 -13.29 -28.86 1.01
N ARG A 703 -12.77 -28.96 -0.23
CA ARG A 703 -11.38 -29.32 -0.49
C ARG A 703 -10.42 -28.13 -0.45
N ILE A 704 -10.91 -26.91 -0.66
CA ILE A 704 -10.11 -25.67 -0.67
C ILE A 704 -10.71 -24.56 0.21
N PRO A 705 -11.04 -24.86 1.49
CA PRO A 705 -11.76 -23.95 2.36
C PRO A 705 -10.97 -22.67 2.69
N ALA A 706 -9.64 -22.64 2.55
CA ALA A 706 -8.85 -21.46 2.93
C ALA A 706 -8.90 -20.33 1.88
N VAL A 707 -9.31 -20.66 0.66
CA VAL A 707 -9.40 -19.74 -0.49
C VAL A 707 -10.82 -19.62 -1.03
N THR A 708 -11.80 -20.19 -0.31
CA THR A 708 -13.22 -20.13 -0.63
C THR A 708 -13.91 -19.20 0.36
N HIS A 709 -14.58 -18.16 -0.14
CA HIS A 709 -15.34 -17.23 0.68
C HIS A 709 -16.61 -17.88 1.25
N VAL A 710 -17.24 -17.23 2.23
CA VAL A 710 -18.47 -17.72 2.88
C VAL A 710 -19.64 -17.93 1.92
N ASP A 711 -19.71 -17.15 0.83
CA ASP A 711 -20.70 -17.29 -0.25
C ASP A 711 -20.32 -18.35 -1.30
N GLY A 712 -19.13 -18.94 -1.19
CA GLY A 712 -18.58 -19.91 -2.13
C GLY A 712 -17.83 -19.28 -3.31
N SER A 713 -17.65 -17.96 -3.34
CA SER A 713 -16.81 -17.29 -4.33
C SER A 713 -15.32 -17.42 -4.01
N SER A 714 -14.46 -17.19 -5.00
CA SER A 714 -13.01 -17.12 -4.86
C SER A 714 -12.42 -16.19 -5.91
N ARG A 715 -11.32 -15.50 -5.57
CA ARG A 715 -10.67 -14.51 -6.43
C ARG A 715 -9.37 -15.07 -7.01
N LEU A 716 -9.35 -15.39 -8.30
CA LEU A 716 -8.34 -16.30 -8.86
C LEU A 716 -7.14 -15.56 -9.45
N GLN A 717 -5.93 -16.08 -9.24
CA GLN A 717 -4.79 -15.87 -10.13
C GLN A 717 -4.60 -17.11 -11.00
N THR A 718 -4.77 -16.99 -12.31
CA THR A 718 -4.42 -18.07 -13.25
C THR A 718 -2.94 -17.99 -13.62
N VAL A 719 -2.23 -19.11 -13.54
CA VAL A 719 -0.80 -19.21 -13.83
C VAL A 719 -0.60 -20.13 -15.03
N THR A 720 0.13 -19.66 -16.05
CA THR A 720 0.53 -20.45 -17.22
C THR A 720 2.05 -20.59 -17.29
N PRO A 721 2.58 -21.61 -18.00
CA PRO A 721 4.02 -21.76 -18.20
C PRO A 721 4.68 -20.57 -18.88
N GLU A 722 3.95 -19.87 -19.77
CA GLU A 722 4.45 -18.71 -20.52
C GLU A 722 4.49 -17.44 -19.67
N ALA A 723 3.56 -17.29 -18.72
CA ALA A 723 3.47 -16.13 -17.84
C ALA A 723 4.52 -16.18 -16.73
N ASP A 724 4.63 -17.32 -16.04
CA ASP A 724 5.62 -17.55 -14.99
C ASP A 724 5.88 -19.06 -14.87
N GLY A 725 6.90 -19.53 -15.60
CA GLY A 725 7.23 -20.95 -15.65
C GLY A 725 7.71 -21.51 -14.31
N LEU A 726 8.38 -20.71 -13.47
CA LEU A 726 8.91 -21.18 -12.18
C LEU A 726 7.77 -21.36 -11.18
N TYR A 727 6.88 -20.38 -11.09
CA TYR A 727 5.70 -20.47 -10.22
C TYR A 727 4.69 -21.52 -10.71
N HIS A 728 4.53 -21.68 -12.04
CA HIS A 728 3.73 -22.78 -12.61
C HIS A 728 4.27 -24.15 -12.17
N ARG A 729 5.60 -24.36 -12.25
CA ARG A 729 6.23 -25.62 -11.78
C ARG A 729 6.07 -25.85 -10.28
N LEU A 730 6.15 -24.80 -9.46
CA LEU A 730 5.88 -24.89 -8.02
C LEU A 730 4.47 -25.43 -7.76
N ILE A 731 3.46 -24.83 -8.39
CA ILE A 731 2.06 -25.24 -8.23
C ILE A 731 1.84 -26.64 -8.83
N THR A 732 2.52 -26.98 -9.92
CA THR A 732 2.49 -28.33 -10.52
C THR A 732 3.01 -29.39 -9.55
N LYS A 733 4.15 -29.16 -8.88
CA LYS A 733 4.66 -30.08 -7.85
C LYS A 733 3.71 -30.19 -6.66
N PHE A 734 3.11 -29.07 -6.23
CA PHE A 734 2.05 -29.12 -5.21
C PHE A 734 0.84 -29.94 -5.66
N PHE A 735 0.46 -29.83 -6.93
CA PHE A 735 -0.62 -30.61 -7.51
C PHE A 735 -0.32 -32.10 -7.53
N GLU A 736 0.88 -32.49 -7.96
CA GLU A 736 1.35 -33.87 -7.98
C GLU A 736 1.32 -34.50 -6.57
N LEU A 737 1.71 -33.73 -5.55
CA LEU A 737 1.71 -34.19 -4.17
C LEU A 737 0.31 -34.29 -3.55
N THR A 738 -0.58 -33.33 -3.84
CA THR A 738 -1.81 -33.13 -3.06
C THR A 738 -3.11 -33.41 -3.82
N GLY A 739 -3.06 -33.49 -5.15
CA GLY A 739 -4.22 -33.52 -6.03
C GLY A 739 -5.04 -32.22 -6.03
N VAL A 740 -4.46 -31.10 -5.59
CA VAL A 740 -5.03 -29.74 -5.63
C VAL A 740 -4.14 -28.82 -6.49
N PRO A 741 -4.63 -28.30 -7.63
CA PRO A 741 -3.81 -27.58 -8.61
C PRO A 741 -3.66 -26.08 -8.30
N MET A 742 -3.57 -25.74 -7.01
CA MET A 742 -3.50 -24.36 -6.56
C MET A 742 -2.86 -24.24 -5.19
N VAL A 743 -2.31 -23.07 -4.89
CA VAL A 743 -1.81 -22.66 -3.57
C VAL A 743 -2.53 -21.39 -3.12
N LEU A 744 -2.68 -21.19 -1.80
CA LEU A 744 -3.10 -19.89 -1.28
C LEU A 744 -1.98 -18.89 -1.54
N ASN A 745 -2.30 -17.74 -2.10
CA ASN A 745 -1.36 -16.64 -2.34
C ASN A 745 -1.88 -15.34 -1.71
N THR A 746 -0.99 -14.65 -1.00
CA THR A 746 -1.22 -13.32 -0.45
C THR A 746 0.05 -12.47 -0.53
N SER A 747 -0.08 -11.15 -0.40
CA SER A 747 1.06 -10.23 -0.50
C SER A 747 2.17 -10.57 0.50
N PHE A 748 3.44 -10.33 0.19
CA PHE A 748 4.50 -10.44 1.19
C PHE A 748 4.70 -9.09 1.90
N ASN A 749 4.08 -9.01 3.07
CA ASN A 749 4.18 -7.93 4.06
C ASN A 749 3.60 -8.42 5.40
N THR A 750 4.22 -8.07 6.50
CA THR A 750 3.92 -8.58 7.85
C THR A 750 3.63 -7.47 8.86
N LEU A 751 4.10 -6.25 8.61
CA LEU A 751 3.84 -5.10 9.46
C LEU A 751 2.55 -4.38 9.08
N PRO A 752 1.76 -3.91 10.07
CA PRO A 752 0.60 -3.08 9.80
C PRO A 752 1.02 -1.81 9.04
N GLY A 753 0.34 -1.54 7.92
CA GLY A 753 0.59 -0.32 7.14
C GLY A 753 1.77 -0.39 6.17
N GLU A 754 2.54 -1.49 6.08
CA GLU A 754 3.68 -1.57 5.16
C GLU A 754 3.28 -2.05 3.74
N PRO A 755 3.85 -1.47 2.66
CA PRO A 755 3.74 -1.95 1.28
C PRO A 755 4.30 -3.36 1.10
N ILE A 756 4.07 -3.97 -0.07
CA ILE A 756 4.71 -5.26 -0.42
C ILE A 756 6.23 -5.08 -0.41
N VAL A 757 6.99 -6.06 0.10
CA VAL A 757 8.46 -6.01 0.15
C VAL A 757 9.05 -5.81 -1.25
N GLU A 758 10.07 -4.96 -1.35
CA GLU A 758 10.71 -4.66 -2.63
C GLU A 758 12.14 -5.20 -2.67
N SER A 759 13.00 -4.78 -1.74
CA SER A 759 14.41 -5.19 -1.67
C SER A 759 14.61 -6.54 -0.94
N PRO A 760 15.77 -7.21 -1.09
CA PRO A 760 16.11 -8.39 -0.31
C PRO A 760 16.11 -8.13 1.21
N GLU A 761 16.55 -6.95 1.64
CA GLU A 761 16.54 -6.51 3.04
C GLU A 761 15.12 -6.38 3.57
N ASP A 762 14.20 -5.80 2.78
CA ASP A 762 12.77 -5.77 3.11
C ASP A 762 12.19 -7.17 3.31
N ALA A 763 12.56 -8.11 2.45
CA ALA A 763 12.08 -9.48 2.51
C ALA A 763 12.56 -10.18 3.79
N ILE A 764 13.85 -10.05 4.13
CA ILE A 764 14.41 -10.61 5.37
C ILE A 764 13.79 -9.92 6.59
N ARG A 765 13.68 -8.59 6.59
CA ARG A 765 13.06 -7.82 7.67
C ARG A 765 11.62 -8.27 7.91
N SER A 766 10.81 -8.34 6.85
CA SER A 766 9.43 -8.83 6.95
C SER A 766 9.38 -10.28 7.41
N PHE A 767 10.26 -11.14 6.89
CA PHE A 767 10.37 -12.52 7.33
C PHE A 767 10.66 -12.61 8.83
N LEU A 768 11.62 -11.86 9.37
CA LEU A 768 12.00 -11.83 10.80
C LEU A 768 10.92 -11.18 11.69
N CYS A 769 10.23 -10.15 11.20
CA CYS A 769 9.12 -9.50 11.91
C CYS A 769 7.87 -10.38 12.11
N SER A 770 7.74 -11.48 11.35
CA SER A 770 6.61 -12.42 11.51
C SER A 770 6.64 -13.26 12.81
N MET A 771 7.65 -13.08 13.67
CA MET A 771 7.90 -13.81 14.93
C MET A 771 7.61 -15.33 14.89
N GLY A 772 8.00 -16.00 13.81
CA GLY A 772 7.85 -17.44 13.63
C GLY A 772 6.55 -17.87 12.95
N SER A 773 5.74 -16.92 12.49
CA SER A 773 4.49 -17.19 11.76
C SER A 773 4.71 -17.47 10.26
N ILE A 774 5.92 -17.22 9.76
CA ILE A 774 6.40 -17.67 8.46
C ILE A 774 7.57 -18.60 8.73
N GLU A 775 7.45 -19.85 8.29
CA GLU A 775 8.37 -20.95 8.59
C GLU A 775 9.60 -20.92 7.68
N MET A 776 9.42 -20.49 6.43
CA MET A 776 10.47 -20.50 5.40
C MET A 776 10.38 -19.25 4.53
N LEU A 777 11.54 -18.67 4.19
CA LEU A 777 11.70 -17.69 3.13
C LEU A 777 12.53 -18.32 2.00
N VAL A 778 11.97 -18.34 0.79
CA VAL A 778 12.66 -18.73 -0.43
C VAL A 778 13.07 -17.46 -1.16
N MET A 779 14.37 -17.23 -1.29
CA MET A 779 14.92 -16.02 -1.89
C MET A 779 16.08 -16.38 -2.83
N GLY A 780 15.82 -16.39 -4.14
CA GLY A 780 16.79 -16.93 -5.10
C GLY A 780 17.22 -18.35 -4.75
N ASP A 781 18.53 -18.62 -4.73
CA ASP A 781 19.12 -19.93 -4.35
C ASP A 781 19.09 -20.23 -2.85
N TYR A 782 18.53 -19.34 -2.03
CA TYR A 782 18.55 -19.45 -0.58
C TYR A 782 17.20 -19.96 -0.06
N ILE A 783 17.25 -21.06 0.71
CA ILE A 783 16.19 -21.48 1.61
C ILE A 783 16.55 -21.01 3.00
N ILE A 784 15.76 -20.07 3.52
CA ILE A 784 16.05 -19.36 4.76
C ILE A 784 15.02 -19.75 5.81
N LYS A 785 15.51 -20.21 6.95
CA LYS A 785 14.75 -20.47 8.16
C LYS A 785 15.25 -19.57 9.27
N ARG A 786 14.43 -19.38 10.30
CA ARG A 786 14.89 -18.69 11.50
C ARG A 786 15.80 -19.61 12.28
N LYS A 787 16.98 -19.11 12.62
CA LYS A 787 17.83 -19.81 13.58
C LYS A 787 17.06 -19.88 14.90
N LYS A 788 16.92 -21.08 15.45
CA LYS A 788 16.39 -21.20 16.81
C LYS A 788 17.32 -20.42 17.73
N PRO A 789 16.80 -19.50 18.57
CA PRO A 789 17.65 -18.84 19.54
C PRO A 789 18.29 -19.94 20.37
N ASP A 790 19.61 -20.03 20.33
CA ASP A 790 20.34 -20.86 21.27
C ASP A 790 20.24 -20.15 22.60
N LEU A 791 19.15 -20.46 23.32
CA LEU A 791 18.88 -19.87 24.62
C LEU A 791 20.08 -20.07 25.52
N ARG A 792 20.84 -21.17 25.44
CA ARG A 792 22.02 -21.40 26.28
C ARG A 792 23.18 -20.49 25.89
N ALA A 793 23.46 -20.31 24.60
CA ALA A 793 24.49 -19.36 24.17
C ALA A 793 24.10 -17.89 24.41
N LEU A 794 22.81 -17.53 24.28
CA LEU A 794 22.28 -16.22 24.68
C LEU A 794 22.38 -16.04 26.20
N LEU A 795 22.07 -17.11 26.94
CA LEU A 795 22.15 -17.25 28.39
C LEU A 795 23.58 -17.66 28.86
N GLY A 796 24.64 -17.32 28.12
CA GLY A 796 26.04 -17.49 28.55
C GLY A 796 26.55 -18.91 28.85
N GLU A 797 25.74 -19.95 28.65
CA GLU A 797 26.10 -21.35 28.88
C GLU A 797 26.75 -21.98 27.63
N THR A 798 28.07 -22.21 27.70
CA THR A 798 28.80 -23.00 26.69
C THR A 798 29.19 -24.41 27.16
N ASP A 799 29.26 -25.32 26.19
CA ASP A 799 29.56 -26.75 26.32
C ASP A 799 30.86 -27.02 27.12
N GLN A 800 30.81 -27.95 28.08
CA GLN A 800 31.78 -28.11 29.19
C GLN A 800 33.20 -28.62 28.81
N ARG A 801 33.65 -28.50 27.56
CA ARG A 801 34.81 -29.28 27.06
C ARG A 801 36.12 -28.53 26.82
N GLU A 802 36.17 -27.21 26.79
CA GLU A 802 37.44 -26.50 26.57
C GLU A 802 37.67 -25.37 27.59
N GLN A 803 38.82 -25.40 28.28
CA GLN A 803 39.15 -24.60 29.48
C GLN A 803 39.90 -23.29 29.17
N GLU A 804 39.61 -22.59 28.07
CA GLU A 804 40.15 -21.24 27.83
C GLU A 804 39.10 -20.37 27.12
N PHE A 805 38.80 -19.20 27.70
CA PHE A 805 37.79 -18.27 27.19
C PHE A 805 38.44 -17.00 26.64
N THR A 806 38.13 -16.66 25.39
CA THR A 806 38.18 -15.29 24.88
C THR A 806 36.96 -15.11 23.99
N VAL A 807 36.02 -14.27 24.41
CA VAL A 807 34.84 -13.91 23.63
C VAL A 807 35.13 -12.56 22.99
N GLU A 808 35.23 -12.49 21.66
CA GLU A 808 35.03 -11.22 20.97
C GLU A 808 33.53 -10.99 20.83
N PRO A 809 32.98 -9.87 21.33
CA PRO A 809 31.58 -9.56 21.15
C PRO A 809 31.31 -9.34 19.66
N THR A 810 30.50 -10.21 19.05
CA THR A 810 29.95 -10.01 17.71
C THR A 810 28.82 -8.99 17.77
N CYS A 811 29.18 -7.73 18.03
CA CYS A 811 28.33 -6.57 17.78
C CYS A 811 29.19 -5.56 16.99
N PRO A 812 28.65 -4.83 16.01
CA PRO A 812 29.41 -3.79 15.33
C PRO A 812 29.88 -2.76 16.38
N LYS A 813 31.19 -2.49 16.42
CA LYS A 813 31.71 -1.36 17.19
C LYS A 813 31.12 -0.08 16.59
N ARG A 814 30.25 0.60 17.33
CA ARG A 814 29.90 1.99 17.03
C ARG A 814 30.78 2.95 17.83
N THR A 815 31.23 3.96 17.11
CA THR A 815 32.19 5.04 17.42
C THR A 815 31.65 6.03 18.47
N GLY A 816 32.50 6.37 19.46
CA GLY A 816 32.32 7.53 20.36
C GLY A 816 32.34 7.23 21.87
N PRO A 817 33.24 7.83 22.68
CA PRO A 817 33.32 7.60 24.12
C PRO A 817 32.25 8.39 24.89
N THR A 818 31.37 7.70 25.59
CA THR A 818 30.43 8.29 26.57
C THR A 818 31.12 8.48 27.93
N THR A 819 30.87 9.59 28.63
CA THR A 819 31.44 9.85 29.97
C THR A 819 30.33 9.97 31.01
N PHE A 820 30.51 9.37 32.19
CA PHE A 820 29.53 9.24 33.29
C PHE A 820 30.03 9.96 34.57
N GLU A 821 29.12 10.56 35.35
CA GLU A 821 29.43 11.21 36.64
C GLU A 821 28.24 11.04 37.63
N THR A 822 28.51 10.63 38.87
CA THR A 822 27.47 10.33 39.89
C THR A 822 27.81 11.04 41.21
N THR A 823 26.81 11.66 41.85
CA THR A 823 26.98 12.41 43.12
C THR A 823 25.99 11.95 44.20
N PHE A 824 26.38 12.11 45.47
CA PHE A 824 25.61 11.68 46.64
C PHE A 824 25.43 12.87 47.60
N GLU A 825 24.18 13.22 47.93
CA GLU A 825 23.86 14.20 48.98
C GLU A 825 22.95 13.56 50.04
N ALA A 826 23.29 13.82 51.31
CA ALA A 826 22.47 13.44 52.46
C ALA A 826 21.84 14.71 53.01
N ASP A 827 20.51 14.74 53.09
CA ASP A 827 19.77 15.87 53.66
C ASP A 827 19.91 15.84 55.19
N GLU A 828 20.51 16.88 55.79
CA GLU A 828 20.88 16.86 57.21
C GLU A 828 19.76 17.30 58.17
N ASP A 829 18.58 17.74 57.70
CA ASP A 829 17.64 18.47 58.55
C ASP A 829 16.20 17.92 58.74
N GLU A 830 15.85 16.70 58.31
CA GLU A 830 14.59 16.07 58.76
C GLU A 830 14.74 14.59 59.19
N MET A 831 14.12 14.26 60.32
CA MET A 831 14.21 12.98 61.06
C MET A 831 13.44 11.82 60.38
N ASP A 832 13.65 11.59 59.09
CA ASP A 832 13.20 10.38 58.39
C ASP A 832 14.36 9.83 57.52
N LYS A 833 15.05 8.81 58.02
CA LYS A 833 16.27 8.25 57.39
C LYS A 833 15.93 7.14 56.38
N SER A 834 15.06 7.42 55.42
CA SER A 834 14.66 6.43 54.40
C SER A 834 14.95 6.82 52.95
N GLN A 835 15.59 7.97 52.68
CA GLN A 835 15.93 8.36 51.30
C GLN A 835 17.34 8.94 51.17
N ILE A 836 18.26 8.15 50.63
CA ILE A 836 19.45 8.67 49.94
C ILE A 836 19.04 8.84 48.48
N ILE A 837 19.12 10.05 47.95
CA ILE A 837 18.80 10.31 46.53
C ILE A 837 20.07 10.14 45.71
N THR A 838 20.10 9.12 44.85
CA THR A 838 21.18 8.87 43.89
C THR A 838 20.81 9.44 42.53
N THR A 839 21.74 10.16 41.91
CA THR A 839 21.53 10.76 40.59
C THR A 839 22.80 10.57 39.74
N THR A 840 22.79 9.59 38.82
CA THR A 840 23.85 9.42 37.80
C THR A 840 23.56 10.31 36.61
N ARG A 841 24.54 11.04 36.08
CA ARG A 841 24.39 11.80 34.84
C ARG A 841 25.40 11.40 33.75
N VAL A 842 24.96 11.48 32.50
CA VAL A 842 25.68 11.11 31.26
C VAL A 842 25.93 12.36 30.43
N ARG A 843 27.13 12.47 29.86
CA ARG A 843 27.49 13.54 28.94
C ARG A 843 27.91 12.96 27.60
N MET A 844 27.26 13.43 26.55
CA MET A 844 27.56 13.10 25.16
C MET A 844 28.17 14.34 24.50
N PRO A 845 29.51 14.38 24.31
CA PRO A 845 30.19 15.59 23.84
C PRO A 845 29.83 16.03 22.41
N ASP A 846 29.33 15.12 21.57
CA ASP A 846 29.15 15.34 20.12
C ASP A 846 27.68 15.43 19.64
N ARG A 847 26.69 15.57 20.55
CA ARG A 847 25.27 15.73 20.20
C ARG A 847 24.82 17.20 20.31
N PRO A 848 24.35 17.85 19.23
CA PRO A 848 23.70 19.16 19.32
C PRO A 848 22.18 18.95 19.49
N MET A 849 21.66 19.18 20.68
CA MET A 849 20.22 19.43 20.86
C MET A 849 20.01 20.81 21.49
N HIS A 850 18.90 21.44 21.11
CA HIS A 850 18.57 22.84 21.35
C HIS A 850 18.78 23.31 22.80
N SER A 851 19.30 24.53 22.89
CA SER A 851 19.58 25.37 24.08
C SER A 851 20.93 25.16 24.78
N ASP A 852 21.78 26.16 24.55
CA ASP A 852 22.96 26.61 25.31
C ASP A 852 24.16 25.65 25.44
N GLY A 853 25.00 25.68 24.41
CA GLY A 853 26.46 25.70 24.54
C GLY A 853 27.15 24.57 25.32
N GLY A 854 27.51 23.51 24.61
CA GLY A 854 28.63 22.63 24.96
C GLY A 854 28.34 21.50 25.95
N GLY A 855 27.95 20.33 25.43
CA GLY A 855 28.04 19.03 26.14
C GLY A 855 27.49 19.03 27.56
N ALA A 856 26.19 19.23 27.74
CA ALA A 856 25.55 19.16 29.04
C ALA A 856 25.34 17.70 29.52
N TRP A 857 25.33 17.51 30.84
CA TRP A 857 25.13 16.23 31.54
C TRP A 857 23.62 15.97 31.81
N PHE A 858 23.13 14.72 31.72
CA PHE A 858 21.72 14.34 31.94
C PHE A 858 21.53 13.01 32.70
N TYR A 859 20.46 12.82 33.49
CA TYR A 859 20.41 11.72 34.49
C TYR A 859 19.86 10.35 34.04
N ILE A 860 20.49 9.24 34.46
CA ILE A 860 20.05 7.82 34.30
C ILE A 860 19.96 7.18 35.69
N LEU A 861 19.07 6.21 35.89
CA LEU A 861 19.00 5.39 37.12
C LEU A 861 19.46 3.96 36.78
N ASP A 862 20.62 3.56 37.32
CA ASP A 862 21.51 2.50 36.75
C ASP A 862 21.36 1.07 37.32
N GLU A 863 20.77 0.84 38.49
CA GLU A 863 20.84 -0.51 39.11
C GLU A 863 19.99 -1.57 38.38
N LEU A 864 19.04 -1.15 37.54
CA LEU A 864 18.10 -2.03 36.86
C LEU A 864 18.68 -2.69 35.60
N GLU A 865 19.66 -2.06 34.95
CA GLU A 865 20.18 -2.51 33.65
C GLU A 865 21.11 -3.74 33.77
N GLY A 866 21.94 -3.78 34.82
CA GLY A 866 22.86 -4.90 35.08
C GLY A 866 22.16 -6.20 35.49
N GLU A 867 21.06 -6.12 36.23
CA GLU A 867 20.32 -7.29 36.74
C GLU A 867 19.37 -7.90 35.69
N LEU A 868 18.99 -7.14 34.67
CA LEU A 868 18.24 -7.67 33.53
C LEU A 868 19.13 -8.43 32.56
N LEU A 869 20.36 -7.95 32.39
CA LEU A 869 21.37 -8.59 31.57
C LEU A 869 21.76 -9.94 32.16
N SER A 870 21.83 -10.08 33.50
CA SER A 870 22.15 -11.35 34.18
C SER A 870 21.06 -12.45 34.09
N ILE A 871 19.80 -12.06 33.83
CA ILE A 871 18.67 -12.99 33.57
C ILE A 871 18.66 -13.42 32.11
N CYS A 872 18.96 -12.49 31.20
CA CYS A 872 19.00 -12.75 29.76
C CYS A 872 20.27 -13.51 29.34
N ASP A 873 21.33 -13.41 30.15
CA ASP A 873 22.59 -14.13 29.98
C ASP A 873 22.72 -15.35 30.92
N GLY A 874 21.65 -15.75 31.62
CA GLY A 874 21.52 -16.99 32.38
C GLY A 874 22.45 -17.16 33.58
N SER A 875 23.30 -16.17 33.85
CA SER A 875 24.27 -16.19 34.95
C SER A 875 23.61 -16.13 36.32
N ALA A 876 22.35 -15.70 36.38
CA ALA A 876 21.47 -15.87 37.52
C ALA A 876 20.09 -16.37 37.06
N ASN A 877 19.53 -17.37 37.75
CA ASN A 877 18.15 -17.75 37.51
C ASN A 877 17.19 -16.80 38.25
N LEU A 878 15.94 -16.68 37.78
CA LEU A 878 14.94 -15.77 38.37
C LEU A 878 14.76 -16.00 39.88
N ASN A 879 14.94 -17.22 40.37
CA ASN A 879 14.84 -17.53 41.81
C ASN A 879 16.07 -17.09 42.62
N GLU A 880 17.25 -16.90 42.01
CA GLU A 880 18.47 -16.41 42.67
C GLU A 880 18.42 -14.91 42.92
N ILE A 881 17.96 -14.13 41.94
CA ILE A 881 17.72 -12.69 42.11
C ILE A 881 16.57 -12.44 43.10
N LEU A 882 15.51 -13.27 43.05
CA LEU A 882 14.44 -13.25 44.05
C LEU A 882 14.96 -13.63 45.45
N ALA A 883 15.91 -14.56 45.57
CA ALA A 883 16.52 -14.98 46.83
C ALA A 883 17.47 -13.93 47.41
N GLU A 884 18.22 -13.19 46.59
CA GLU A 884 19.10 -12.10 47.03
C GLU A 884 18.30 -10.91 47.59
N TYR A 885 17.23 -10.51 46.90
CA TYR A 885 16.37 -9.41 47.32
C TYR A 885 15.43 -9.78 48.48
N THR A 886 15.07 -11.06 48.64
CA THR A 886 14.34 -11.53 49.84
C THR A 886 15.26 -11.87 51.03
N ALA A 887 16.51 -12.29 50.78
CA ALA A 887 17.52 -12.46 51.83
C ALA A 887 17.97 -11.11 52.42
N ALA A 888 18.04 -10.05 51.62
CA ALA A 888 18.26 -8.69 52.11
C ALA A 888 17.17 -8.26 53.11
N ALA A 889 15.89 -8.60 52.86
CA ALA A 889 14.78 -8.36 53.78
C ALA A 889 14.88 -9.19 55.08
N SER A 890 15.49 -10.39 55.02
CA SER A 890 15.75 -11.21 56.23
C SER A 890 16.97 -10.76 57.05
N SER A 891 17.94 -10.08 56.42
CA SER A 891 19.20 -9.67 57.06
C SER A 891 19.16 -8.28 57.72
N ALA A 892 18.18 -7.45 57.36
CA ALA A 892 17.97 -6.15 57.99
C ALA A 892 17.39 -6.27 59.42
N ASP A 893 16.66 -7.36 59.71
CA ASP A 893 15.86 -7.52 60.93
C ASP A 893 16.46 -8.46 61.99
N GLU A 894 17.67 -9.00 61.80
CA GLU A 894 18.35 -9.76 62.87
C GLU A 894 18.73 -8.89 64.09
N LYS A 895 18.62 -7.57 63.99
CA LYS A 895 18.92 -6.66 65.12
C LYS A 895 17.74 -6.38 66.05
N GLU A 896 16.49 -6.71 65.70
CA GLU A 896 15.35 -6.54 66.61
C GLU A 896 14.31 -7.68 66.51
N GLY A 897 14.75 -8.93 66.71
CA GLY A 897 13.96 -9.98 67.39
C GLY A 897 12.48 -10.20 67.04
N GLY A 898 12.04 -10.02 65.80
CA GLY A 898 10.68 -10.30 65.34
C GLY A 898 10.66 -11.17 64.09
N GLU A 899 9.98 -12.31 64.13
CA GLU A 899 9.77 -13.15 62.94
C GLU A 899 8.90 -12.41 61.90
N LEU A 900 9.43 -12.22 60.68
CA LEU A 900 8.68 -11.74 59.52
C LEU A 900 7.60 -12.76 59.12
N SER A 901 6.36 -12.31 58.93
CA SER A 901 5.26 -13.17 58.45
C SER A 901 5.38 -13.46 56.96
N ASN A 902 5.25 -14.74 56.58
CA ASN A 902 5.37 -15.25 55.20
C ASN A 902 4.62 -14.44 54.12
N ASP A 903 3.47 -13.85 54.45
CA ASP A 903 2.64 -13.10 53.49
C ASP A 903 3.35 -11.85 52.91
N ARG A 904 4.25 -11.19 53.65
CA ARG A 904 4.99 -10.00 53.17
C ARG A 904 6.15 -10.34 52.23
N VAL A 905 6.67 -11.55 52.34
CA VAL A 905 7.74 -12.05 51.46
C VAL A 905 7.16 -12.44 50.09
N GLU A 906 5.97 -13.04 50.08
CA GLU A 906 5.24 -13.37 48.85
C GLU A 906 4.84 -12.12 48.05
N ASP A 907 4.29 -11.08 48.70
CA ASP A 907 3.90 -9.84 48.03
C ASP A 907 5.09 -9.09 47.38
N THR A 908 6.26 -9.13 48.04
CA THR A 908 7.49 -8.50 47.53
C THR A 908 8.08 -9.28 46.35
N GLN A 909 8.00 -10.62 46.36
CA GLN A 909 8.41 -11.47 45.24
C GLN A 909 7.52 -11.25 44.00
N VAL A 910 6.21 -11.14 44.18
CA VAL A 910 5.27 -10.91 43.06
C VAL A 910 5.48 -9.54 42.41
N MET A 911 5.85 -8.52 43.19
CA MET A 911 6.12 -7.18 42.67
C MET A 911 7.42 -7.15 41.83
N LEU A 912 8.49 -7.82 42.28
CA LEU A 912 9.78 -7.91 41.57
C LEU A 912 9.65 -8.69 40.25
N GLN A 913 8.89 -9.80 40.27
CA GLN A 913 8.64 -10.64 39.09
C GLN A 913 7.93 -9.88 37.96
N ASN A 914 7.05 -8.95 38.33
CA ASN A 914 6.34 -8.09 37.36
C ASN A 914 7.22 -6.98 36.76
N ILE A 915 8.28 -6.56 37.45
CA ILE A 915 9.21 -5.52 36.96
C ILE A 915 10.16 -6.11 35.92
N VAL A 916 10.76 -7.27 36.21
CA VAL A 916 11.65 -8.00 35.27
C VAL A 916 10.94 -8.35 33.96
N HIS A 917 9.70 -8.84 34.02
CA HIS A 917 8.91 -9.12 32.81
C HIS A 917 8.62 -7.89 31.94
N ARG A 918 8.56 -6.68 32.52
CA ARG A 918 8.33 -5.43 31.77
C ARG A 918 9.57 -4.98 31.01
N LEU A 919 10.75 -5.32 31.48
CA LEU A 919 12.03 -4.87 30.91
C LEU A 919 12.55 -5.81 29.82
N VAL A 920 12.29 -7.12 29.94
CA VAL A 920 12.44 -8.08 28.82
C VAL A 920 11.56 -7.67 27.64
N ARG A 921 10.32 -7.24 27.90
CA ARG A 921 9.44 -6.68 26.85
C ARG A 921 9.95 -5.35 26.28
N LEU A 922 10.65 -4.55 27.05
CA LEU A 922 11.28 -3.31 26.58
C LEU A 922 12.45 -3.62 25.63
N TYR A 923 13.23 -4.66 25.92
CA TYR A 923 14.30 -5.18 25.05
C TYR A 923 13.74 -5.78 23.74
N GLU A 924 12.66 -6.57 23.83
CA GLU A 924 11.90 -7.02 22.65
C GLU A 924 11.33 -5.85 21.84
N HIS A 925 10.89 -4.77 22.51
CA HIS A 925 10.44 -3.54 21.84
C HIS A 925 11.56 -2.77 21.16
N THR A 926 12.78 -2.83 21.69
CA THR A 926 13.96 -2.19 21.12
C THR A 926 14.42 -2.93 19.86
N LEU A 927 14.24 -4.25 19.80
CA LEU A 927 14.40 -5.10 18.60
C LEU A 927 13.30 -4.93 17.54
N ILE A 928 12.15 -4.38 17.91
CA ILE A 928 11.04 -4.03 16.97
C ILE A 928 11.21 -2.59 16.44
N SER A 929 12.02 -1.78 17.13
CA SER A 929 12.34 -0.38 16.78
C SER A 929 13.61 -0.24 15.95
N TRP A 930 14.53 -1.21 16.04
CA TRP A 930 15.53 -1.49 15.02
C TRP A 930 14.85 -2.21 13.84
#